data_AF-A0A1M4T9P2-F1
#
_entry.id   AF-A0A1M4T9P2-F1
#
_cell.length_a   1.000
_cell.length_b   1.000
_cell.length_c   1.000
_cell.angle_alpha   90.00
_cell.angle_beta   90.00
_cell.angle_gamma   90.00
#
_symmetry.space_group_name_H-M   'P 1'
#
loop_
_entity.id
_entity.type
_entity.pdbx_description
1 polymer ?
#
loop_
_entity_poly.entity_id
_entity_poly.type
_entity_poly.pdbx_seq_one_letter_code
_entity_poly.pdbx_strand_id
1 'polypeptide(L)'
;MSKINSCYHCGDDCKPTDIIHDEKHFCCNGCKTVYEIFSENDLSCYYDLSQNPGATPEEIKGKFDFLDQEDIKLKLIDFADASTEVVSLYIPHIHCSSCIWILENLNKLQPAIKHSQVNFPKKSINITYNTESTSLKHIVELLTSIGYEPYISLENLEKKTGANNNSLIYKIGVAGFAFGNVMFLSFPEYFEVNEFWLDQYKPIFRWLMFSFSVPVVFYAGQDYFISAYKGLKSKMLNIDVPIALGISVLFIRSVVDISFNLGTGFFDSLTGLVFFLLLGKFVQQKTYNYLSFERDYKSYFPIAITKIHPQTNSEENIEVFKIKKEDRLLIRNQELIPVDAILMTDEANIDYSFVTGEAKLVKKKSGDKLFAGGKIVGNAIEVIAEKSVEQSYLTQLWSNDIFKSDYQPKFKSLIDKISKKFTVAVLSIASISLIFWLFYQPALALNVFTAVLIIACPCAIALATPFTMGNLLRIFGQHGFYLKHINSLEQFAEINTFVFDKTGTISSSKMSKIAYHGLTLSAEDTAILKDSFRNSNHPLSRELYSFLDTLDLKTVDDFEEILGEGIHSTFNSHNYKLGSHSFVEANSSHQKLNETAVYVKKDQQVLGKFVFETSYREGLQDLFKTLDQTYKLVVLSGDNTGEKQYLSKLLPQSTQLKFNQKPDAKMRYIEALQEEGKQVCMLGDGLNDAGALKQADVGIAISENVNVFSPACDAILSAKQFKYLADFLKVSQQGMRVIKLSFLFSFIYNSIGLYFAVTGQLKPVIAAILMPLSSISIVVFTTLATAYISKKLPKM
;
A
#
# COMPACT_ATOMS: atom_id res chain seq x y z
N MET A 1 44.00 -26.07 -4.58
CA MET A 1 42.84 -25.20 -4.30
C MET A 1 43.32 -23.76 -4.34
N SER A 2 43.09 -23.04 -5.43
CA SER A 2 43.32 -21.59 -5.50
C SER A 2 42.29 -20.91 -4.59
N LYS A 3 42.73 -20.02 -3.68
CA LYS A 3 41.82 -19.13 -2.95
C LYS A 3 41.01 -18.36 -3.99
N ILE A 4 39.69 -18.53 -3.98
CA ILE A 4 38.78 -17.71 -4.77
C ILE A 4 38.72 -16.36 -4.05
N ASN A 5 39.21 -15.30 -4.69
CA ASN A 5 39.12 -13.94 -4.16
C ASN A 5 37.71 -13.42 -4.45
N SER A 6 36.97 -13.04 -3.41
CA SER A 6 35.64 -12.43 -3.53
C SER A 6 35.76 -10.91 -3.74
N CYS A 7 34.88 -10.34 -4.56
CA CYS A 7 34.79 -8.91 -4.79
C CYS A 7 34.47 -8.17 -3.49
N TYR A 8 35.25 -7.15 -3.15
CA TYR A 8 35.07 -6.36 -1.93
C TYR A 8 33.76 -5.56 -1.92
N HIS A 9 33.18 -5.28 -3.09
CA HIS A 9 31.97 -4.48 -3.21
C HIS A 9 30.68 -5.31 -3.27
N CYS A 10 30.57 -6.26 -4.22
CA CYS A 10 29.36 -7.05 -4.43
C CYS A 10 29.40 -8.45 -3.79
N GLY A 11 30.57 -8.95 -3.37
CA GLY A 11 30.72 -10.28 -2.80
C GLY A 11 30.87 -11.43 -3.81
N ASP A 12 30.74 -11.16 -5.12
CA ASP A 12 30.86 -12.18 -6.19
C ASP A 12 32.29 -12.69 -6.37
N ASP A 13 32.42 -13.88 -6.97
CA ASP A 13 33.71 -14.49 -7.31
C ASP A 13 34.47 -13.68 -8.39
N CYS A 14 35.69 -13.24 -8.09
CA CYS A 14 36.60 -12.65 -9.09
C CYS A 14 37.17 -13.75 -10.00
N LYS A 15 36.64 -13.90 -11.22
CA LYS A 15 37.25 -14.71 -12.30
C LYS A 15 38.26 -13.86 -13.10
N PRO A 16 39.23 -14.46 -13.83
CA PRO A 16 40.69 -14.30 -13.67
C PRO A 16 41.30 -12.90 -13.97
N THR A 17 40.50 -11.88 -14.27
CA THR A 17 40.93 -10.48 -14.32
C THR A 17 40.71 -9.86 -12.94
N ASP A 18 41.63 -10.15 -12.00
CA ASP A 18 41.65 -9.49 -10.69
C ASP A 18 41.96 -8.01 -10.87
N ILE A 19 40.94 -7.15 -10.80
CA ILE A 19 41.12 -5.70 -10.75
C ILE A 19 41.45 -5.37 -9.29
N ILE A 20 42.70 -4.96 -9.04
CA ILE A 20 43.21 -4.66 -7.69
C ILE A 20 43.30 -3.14 -7.51
N HIS A 21 42.73 -2.62 -6.44
CA HIS A 21 42.80 -1.22 -6.03
C HIS A 21 42.71 -1.12 -4.50
N ASP A 22 43.52 -0.29 -3.84
CA ASP A 22 43.62 -0.21 -2.37
C ASP A 22 43.77 -1.57 -1.65
N GLU A 23 44.60 -2.47 -2.18
CA GLU A 23 44.80 -3.85 -1.67
C GLU A 23 43.53 -4.72 -1.64
N LYS A 24 42.47 -4.30 -2.35
CA LYS A 24 41.17 -4.99 -2.46
C LYS A 24 40.92 -5.50 -3.87
N HIS A 25 40.19 -6.60 -3.97
CA HIS A 25 39.82 -7.26 -5.23
C HIS A 25 38.42 -6.84 -5.69
N PHE A 26 38.25 -6.59 -6.98
CA PHE A 26 36.98 -6.23 -7.60
C PHE A 26 36.68 -7.10 -8.83
N CYS A 27 35.42 -7.54 -8.98
CA CYS A 27 34.99 -8.38 -10.10
C CYS A 27 34.85 -7.62 -11.44
N CYS A 28 34.70 -6.28 -11.39
CA CYS A 28 34.58 -5.43 -12.58
C CYS A 28 35.03 -3.98 -12.30
N ASN A 29 35.30 -3.21 -13.36
CA ASN A 29 35.63 -1.78 -13.23
C ASN A 29 34.50 -0.97 -12.58
N GLY A 30 33.23 -1.38 -12.72
CA GLY A 30 32.10 -0.75 -12.03
C GLY A 30 32.22 -0.85 -10.51
N CYS A 31 32.47 -2.05 -9.98
CA CYS A 31 32.67 -2.26 -8.54
C CYS A 31 33.88 -1.47 -8.01
N LYS A 32 34.97 -1.40 -8.78
CA LYS A 32 36.14 -0.56 -8.46
C LYS A 32 35.75 0.92 -8.40
N THR A 33 35.06 1.43 -9.41
CA THR A 33 34.67 2.85 -9.48
C THR A 33 33.70 3.23 -8.38
N VAL A 34 32.74 2.36 -8.02
CA VAL A 34 31.84 2.61 -6.87
C VAL A 34 32.63 2.64 -5.55
N TYR A 35 33.65 1.80 -5.42
CA TYR A 35 34.56 1.86 -4.27
C TYR A 35 35.39 3.15 -4.23
N GLU A 36 36.01 3.56 -5.34
CA GLU A 36 36.75 4.82 -5.46
C GLU A 36 35.87 6.02 -5.08
N ILE A 37 34.64 6.03 -5.59
CA ILE A 37 33.58 6.98 -5.26
C ILE A 37 33.39 7.12 -3.75
N PHE A 38 33.27 6.01 -3.03
CA PHE A 38 33.08 6.04 -1.58
C PHE A 38 34.35 6.41 -0.82
N SER A 39 35.51 5.94 -1.27
CA SER A 39 36.80 6.21 -0.66
C SER A 39 37.17 7.70 -0.75
N GLU A 40 36.97 8.33 -1.91
CA GLU A 40 37.25 9.74 -2.16
C GLU A 40 36.35 10.71 -1.37
N ASN A 41 35.24 10.23 -0.80
CA ASN A 41 34.19 11.07 -0.20
C ASN A 41 33.92 10.74 1.27
N ASP A 42 34.85 10.06 1.95
CA ASP A 42 34.74 9.66 3.35
C ASP A 42 33.47 8.82 3.67
N LEU A 43 32.97 8.07 2.69
CA LEU A 43 31.79 7.20 2.80
C LEU A 43 32.15 5.71 2.95
N SER A 44 33.40 5.40 3.33
CA SER A 44 33.91 4.04 3.48
C SER A 44 33.18 3.21 4.56
N CYS A 45 32.54 3.88 5.53
CA CYS A 45 31.69 3.24 6.55
C CYS A 45 30.50 2.45 5.98
N TYR A 46 30.16 2.68 4.69
CA TYR A 46 29.17 1.89 3.96
C TYR A 46 29.45 0.38 4.02
N TYR A 47 30.74 -0.01 3.96
CA TYR A 47 31.16 -1.41 4.00
C TYR A 47 31.12 -2.03 5.41
N ASP A 48 30.99 -1.21 6.46
CA ASP A 48 30.87 -1.68 7.85
C ASP A 48 29.41 -2.00 8.23
N LEU A 49 28.44 -1.50 7.45
CA LEU A 49 27.01 -1.60 7.74
C LEU A 49 26.35 -2.86 7.16
N SER A 50 26.95 -3.51 6.16
CA SER A 50 26.47 -4.80 5.63
C SER A 50 27.60 -5.63 4.99
N GLN A 51 27.54 -6.96 5.19
CA GLN A 51 28.36 -7.91 4.45
C GLN A 51 27.75 -8.03 3.03
N ASN A 52 28.39 -7.44 2.03
CA ASN A 52 27.99 -7.43 0.60
C ASN A 52 26.81 -6.50 0.25
N PRO A 53 26.99 -5.17 0.35
CA PRO A 53 25.95 -4.20 0.06
C PRO A 53 25.51 -4.14 -1.43
N GLY A 54 26.31 -4.71 -2.34
CA GLY A 54 26.14 -4.62 -3.78
C GLY A 54 25.70 -5.90 -4.48
N ALA A 55 24.98 -6.81 -3.79
CA ALA A 55 24.51 -8.06 -4.40
C ALA A 55 23.72 -7.79 -5.69
N THR A 56 24.29 -8.20 -6.83
CA THR A 56 23.71 -8.08 -8.16
C THR A 56 22.66 -9.17 -8.37
N PRO A 57 21.50 -8.87 -8.99
CA PRO A 57 20.57 -9.93 -9.39
C PRO A 57 21.24 -10.90 -10.38
N GLU A 58 21.05 -12.21 -10.19
CA GLU A 58 21.77 -13.28 -10.93
C GLU A 58 21.52 -13.28 -12.46
N GLU A 59 20.44 -12.64 -12.96
CA GLU A 59 20.15 -12.53 -14.40
C GLU A 59 19.58 -11.15 -14.80
N ILE A 60 20.37 -10.36 -15.54
CA ILE A 60 19.96 -9.04 -16.10
C ILE A 60 19.54 -9.14 -17.58
N LYS A 61 20.04 -10.15 -18.31
CA LYS A 61 19.90 -10.23 -19.78
C LYS A 61 18.44 -10.37 -20.22
N GLY A 62 17.99 -9.48 -21.10
CA GLY A 62 16.67 -9.53 -21.74
C GLY A 62 15.52 -8.92 -20.92
N LYS A 63 15.73 -8.65 -19.62
CA LYS A 63 14.69 -8.14 -18.71
C LYS A 63 14.11 -6.78 -19.12
N PHE A 64 14.94 -5.93 -19.74
CA PHE A 64 14.59 -4.54 -20.07
C PHE A 64 14.44 -4.28 -21.58
N ASP A 65 14.36 -5.33 -22.40
CA ASP A 65 14.25 -5.22 -23.88
C ASP A 65 12.99 -4.45 -24.33
N PHE A 66 11.97 -4.36 -23.49
CA PHE A 66 10.78 -3.56 -23.76
C PHE A 66 11.07 -2.05 -23.87
N LEU A 67 12.18 -1.56 -23.30
CA LEU A 67 12.61 -0.16 -23.39
C LEU A 67 13.15 0.22 -24.78
N ASP A 68 13.40 -0.76 -25.65
CA ASP A 68 13.79 -0.52 -27.05
C ASP A 68 12.58 -0.09 -27.91
N GLN A 69 11.34 -0.25 -27.43
CA GLN A 69 10.15 0.22 -28.13
C GLN A 69 9.94 1.73 -27.94
N GLU A 70 9.85 2.48 -29.05
CA GLU A 70 9.61 3.93 -29.01
C GLU A 70 8.33 4.31 -28.26
N ASP A 71 7.23 3.57 -28.45
CA ASP A 71 5.96 3.80 -27.74
C ASP A 71 6.10 3.79 -26.21
N ILE A 72 6.88 2.85 -25.68
CA ILE A 72 7.07 2.67 -24.23
C ILE A 72 8.10 3.68 -23.73
N LYS A 73 9.19 3.85 -24.48
CA LYS A 73 10.25 4.81 -24.19
C LYS A 73 9.70 6.24 -24.07
N LEU A 74 8.88 6.69 -25.04
CA LEU A 74 8.29 8.03 -25.04
C LEU A 74 7.37 8.30 -23.86
N LYS A 75 6.69 7.28 -23.33
CA LYS A 75 5.84 7.42 -22.13
C LYS A 75 6.65 7.60 -20.83
N LEU A 76 7.92 7.20 -20.82
CA LEU A 76 8.81 7.31 -19.66
C LEU A 76 9.67 8.56 -19.68
N ILE A 77 9.90 9.14 -20.85
CA ILE A 77 10.70 10.34 -21.03
C ILE A 77 9.90 11.58 -20.61
N ASP A 78 10.49 12.38 -19.73
CA ASP A 78 9.90 13.66 -19.31
C ASP A 78 10.16 14.76 -20.35
N PHE A 79 11.28 14.69 -21.07
CA PHE A 79 11.70 15.66 -22.07
C PHE A 79 12.66 15.04 -23.09
N ALA A 80 12.49 15.37 -24.38
CA ALA A 80 13.39 14.98 -25.46
C ALA A 80 13.67 16.18 -26.37
N ASP A 81 14.94 16.46 -26.65
CA ASP A 81 15.38 17.46 -27.62
C ASP A 81 16.66 17.01 -28.33
N ALA A 82 16.58 16.86 -29.66
CA ALA A 82 17.64 16.41 -30.55
C ALA A 82 18.41 15.17 -30.02
N SER A 83 19.56 15.39 -29.37
CA SER A 83 20.43 14.35 -28.83
C SER A 83 20.37 14.21 -27.31
N THR A 84 19.44 14.88 -26.62
CA THR A 84 19.32 14.86 -25.16
C THR A 84 17.93 14.44 -24.72
N GLU A 85 17.87 13.39 -23.89
CA GLU A 85 16.65 12.91 -23.24
C GLU A 85 16.77 13.05 -21.71
N VAL A 86 15.64 13.32 -21.06
CA VAL A 86 15.50 13.41 -19.60
C VAL A 86 14.46 12.39 -19.15
N VAL A 87 14.83 11.56 -18.17
CA VAL A 87 13.97 10.54 -17.60
C VAL A 87 13.94 10.65 -16.08
N SER A 88 12.76 10.52 -15.48
CA SER A 88 12.60 10.38 -14.02
C SER A 88 12.20 8.95 -13.65
N LEU A 89 13.10 8.25 -12.97
CA LEU A 89 12.90 6.85 -12.55
C LEU A 89 12.72 6.75 -11.03
N TYR A 90 11.75 5.96 -10.59
CA TYR A 90 11.56 5.64 -9.17
C TYR A 90 12.48 4.48 -8.76
N ILE A 91 13.27 4.65 -7.69
CA ILE A 91 14.24 3.68 -7.18
C ILE A 91 13.90 3.37 -5.72
N PRO A 92 13.20 2.25 -5.41
CA PRO A 92 12.76 1.91 -4.06
C PRO A 92 13.91 1.81 -3.04
N HIS A 93 15.09 1.42 -3.52
CA HIS A 93 16.28 1.09 -2.74
C HIS A 93 17.13 2.30 -2.30
N ILE A 94 16.67 3.53 -2.53
CA ILE A 94 17.31 4.73 -1.98
C ILE A 94 17.01 4.81 -0.48
N HIS A 95 18.03 4.66 0.37
CA HIS A 95 17.87 4.61 1.83
C HIS A 95 18.89 5.42 2.65
N CYS A 96 20.06 5.75 2.09
CA CYS A 96 21.10 6.48 2.82
C CYS A 96 21.77 7.56 1.95
N SER A 97 22.62 8.39 2.57
CA SER A 97 23.42 9.41 1.88
C SER A 97 24.36 8.81 0.83
N SER A 98 24.87 7.60 1.06
CA SER A 98 25.71 6.89 0.09
C SER A 98 24.94 6.54 -1.19
N CYS A 99 23.65 6.22 -1.10
CA CYS A 99 22.78 6.00 -2.27
C CYS A 99 22.64 7.28 -3.11
N ILE A 100 22.41 8.41 -2.44
CA ILE A 100 22.29 9.72 -3.10
C ILE A 100 23.58 9.99 -3.87
N TRP A 101 24.72 9.83 -3.20
CA TRP A 101 26.02 10.16 -3.78
C TRP A 101 26.33 9.32 -5.02
N ILE A 102 26.15 8.00 -4.99
CA ILE A 102 26.38 7.13 -6.18
C ILE A 102 25.51 7.58 -7.34
N LEU A 103 24.21 7.74 -7.07
CA LEU A 103 23.21 8.03 -8.09
C LEU A 103 23.37 9.43 -8.70
N GLU A 104 23.85 10.43 -7.94
CA GLU A 104 24.17 11.75 -8.48
C GLU A 104 25.49 11.77 -9.27
N ASN A 105 26.35 10.76 -9.10
CA ASN A 105 27.63 10.61 -9.80
C ASN A 105 27.61 9.52 -10.90
N LEU A 106 26.44 9.22 -11.47
CA LEU A 106 26.31 8.23 -12.56
C LEU A 106 27.15 8.58 -13.81
N ASN A 107 27.46 9.86 -14.02
CA ASN A 107 28.36 10.32 -15.08
C ASN A 107 29.79 9.75 -14.97
N LYS A 108 30.26 9.41 -13.76
CA LYS A 108 31.54 8.72 -13.55
C LYS A 108 31.50 7.27 -14.04
N LEU A 109 30.33 6.63 -14.03
CA LEU A 109 30.12 5.24 -14.46
C LEU A 109 29.76 5.13 -15.95
N GLN A 110 29.01 6.10 -16.46
CA GLN A 110 28.60 6.19 -17.86
C GLN A 110 28.77 7.64 -18.37
N PRO A 111 29.81 7.93 -19.16
CA PRO A 111 30.11 9.27 -19.67
C PRO A 111 28.99 9.90 -20.51
N ALA A 112 28.07 9.10 -21.06
CA ALA A 112 26.91 9.59 -21.81
C ALA A 112 25.87 10.31 -20.93
N ILE A 113 25.92 10.13 -19.61
CA ILE A 113 25.06 10.82 -18.64
C ILE A 113 25.67 12.20 -18.34
N LYS A 114 24.94 13.27 -18.68
CA LYS A 114 25.37 14.65 -18.44
C LYS A 114 25.13 15.08 -17.00
N HIS A 115 23.97 14.71 -16.47
CA HIS A 115 23.52 15.13 -15.15
C HIS A 115 22.60 14.05 -14.55
N SER A 116 22.73 13.83 -13.25
CA SER A 116 21.85 12.94 -12.50
C SER A 116 21.57 13.55 -11.14
N GLN A 117 20.30 13.63 -10.73
CA GLN A 117 19.90 14.24 -9.46
C GLN A 117 18.88 13.38 -8.73
N VAL A 118 19.11 13.17 -7.43
CA VAL A 118 18.25 12.35 -6.60
C VAL A 118 17.25 13.20 -5.82
N ASN A 119 15.97 12.88 -5.97
CA ASN A 119 14.92 13.32 -5.07
C ASN A 119 14.71 12.29 -3.97
N PHE A 120 15.48 12.41 -2.87
CA PHE A 120 15.47 11.46 -1.77
C PHE A 120 14.06 11.24 -1.15
N PRO A 121 13.25 12.29 -0.84
CA PRO A 121 11.91 12.09 -0.30
C PRO A 121 10.96 11.32 -1.21
N LYS A 122 11.10 11.48 -2.53
CA LYS A 122 10.31 10.75 -3.54
C LYS A 122 10.94 9.44 -3.97
N LYS A 123 12.15 9.13 -3.49
CA LYS A 123 12.99 8.03 -3.95
C LYS A 123 13.05 7.94 -5.49
N SER A 124 13.21 9.07 -6.15
CA SER A 124 13.30 9.12 -7.61
C SER A 124 14.59 9.78 -8.05
N ILE A 125 15.12 9.39 -9.20
CA ILE A 125 16.27 10.00 -9.84
C ILE A 125 15.86 10.63 -11.15
N ASN A 126 16.37 11.82 -11.45
CA ASN A 126 16.23 12.47 -12.75
C ASN A 126 17.56 12.39 -13.49
N ILE A 127 17.58 11.77 -14.66
CA ILE A 127 18.78 11.49 -15.44
C ILE A 127 18.66 12.19 -16.79
N THR A 128 19.65 13.02 -17.11
CA THR A 128 19.83 13.65 -18.42
C THR A 128 20.98 12.97 -19.15
N TYR A 129 20.72 12.38 -20.31
CA TYR A 129 21.71 11.62 -21.06
C TYR A 129 21.68 11.92 -22.56
N ASN A 130 22.78 11.61 -23.24
CA ASN A 130 22.90 11.74 -24.70
C ASN A 130 22.44 10.45 -25.40
N THR A 131 21.50 10.58 -26.33
CA THR A 131 20.88 9.45 -27.06
C THR A 131 21.77 8.86 -28.15
N GLU A 132 22.79 9.59 -28.63
CA GLU A 132 23.72 9.09 -29.65
C GLU A 132 24.72 8.07 -29.07
N SER A 133 25.05 8.19 -27.78
CA SER A 133 26.06 7.38 -27.11
C SER A 133 25.49 6.34 -26.13
N THR A 134 24.24 6.48 -25.69
CA THR A 134 23.59 5.48 -24.84
C THR A 134 22.07 5.46 -25.04
N SER A 135 21.43 4.37 -24.62
CA SER A 135 19.97 4.20 -24.66
C SER A 135 19.38 4.14 -23.26
N LEU A 136 18.08 4.42 -23.13
CA LEU A 136 17.36 4.30 -21.86
C LEU A 136 17.53 2.90 -21.23
N LYS A 137 17.47 1.86 -22.07
CA LYS A 137 17.72 0.47 -21.67
C LYS A 137 19.07 0.30 -20.99
N HIS A 138 20.15 0.76 -21.62
CA HIS A 138 21.50 0.66 -21.04
C HIS A 138 21.64 1.43 -19.72
N ILE A 139 20.93 2.55 -19.55
CA ILE A 139 20.91 3.29 -18.28
C ILE A 139 20.21 2.48 -17.17
N VAL A 140 19.08 1.86 -17.49
CA VAL A 140 18.34 1.01 -16.55
C VAL A 140 19.12 -0.25 -16.18
N GLU A 141 19.80 -0.86 -17.14
CA GLU A 141 20.71 -1.99 -16.92
C GLU A 141 21.90 -1.56 -16.03
N LEU A 142 22.49 -0.38 -16.27
CA LEU A 142 23.56 0.17 -15.44
C LEU A 142 23.07 0.34 -13.99
N LEU A 143 21.94 1.02 -13.78
CA LEU A 143 21.35 1.21 -12.46
C LEU A 143 21.11 -0.12 -11.73
N THR A 144 20.60 -1.12 -12.45
CA THR A 144 20.37 -2.47 -11.90
C THR A 144 21.68 -3.15 -11.52
N SER A 145 22.74 -2.99 -12.34
CA SER A 145 24.06 -3.59 -12.09
C SER A 145 24.79 -3.03 -10.86
N ILE A 146 24.42 -1.82 -10.43
CA ILE A 146 24.96 -1.19 -9.21
C ILE A 146 24.00 -1.32 -8.01
N GLY A 147 22.97 -2.18 -8.10
CA GLY A 147 22.04 -2.47 -7.00
C GLY A 147 20.87 -1.49 -6.84
N TYR A 148 20.65 -0.59 -7.80
CA TYR A 148 19.59 0.43 -7.79
C TYR A 148 18.56 0.18 -8.90
N GLU A 149 17.99 -1.03 -8.95
CA GLU A 149 16.97 -1.37 -9.94
C GLU A 149 15.80 -0.35 -9.90
N PRO A 150 15.53 0.36 -11.00
CA PRO A 150 14.39 1.27 -11.07
C PRO A 150 13.10 0.47 -11.21
N TYR A 151 12.09 0.84 -10.44
CA TYR A 151 10.77 0.25 -10.53
C TYR A 151 9.96 0.93 -11.63
N ILE A 152 9.85 0.25 -12.77
CA ILE A 152 9.05 0.67 -13.92
C ILE A 152 7.76 -0.14 -13.90
N SER A 153 6.60 0.53 -13.88
CA SER A 153 5.29 -0.12 -13.84
C SER A 153 4.32 0.55 -14.82
N LEU A 154 3.25 -0.15 -15.17
CA LEU A 154 2.18 0.34 -16.05
C LEU A 154 1.49 1.61 -15.51
N GLU A 155 1.46 1.79 -14.18
CA GLU A 155 0.92 2.99 -13.53
C GLU A 155 1.76 4.24 -13.84
N ASN A 156 3.08 4.09 -14.04
CA ASN A 156 3.95 5.17 -14.50
C ASN A 156 3.71 5.55 -15.97
N LEU A 157 3.28 4.59 -16.80
CA LEU A 157 2.97 4.78 -18.23
C LEU A 157 1.58 5.39 -18.45
N GLU A 158 0.65 5.18 -17.52
CA GLU A 158 -0.70 5.76 -17.49
C GLU A 158 -0.77 7.11 -16.77
N LYS A 159 0.36 7.71 -16.37
CA LYS A 159 0.37 9.09 -15.85
C LYS A 159 -0.28 10.00 -16.89
N LYS A 160 -1.59 10.22 -16.75
CA LYS A 160 -2.24 11.41 -17.22
C LYS A 160 -1.34 12.53 -16.73
N THR A 161 -0.83 13.29 -17.67
CA THR A 161 -0.27 14.63 -17.49
C THR A 161 -1.36 15.51 -16.89
N GLY A 162 -1.80 15.18 -15.66
CA GLY A 162 -2.51 16.09 -14.81
C GLY A 162 -1.51 17.17 -14.53
N ALA A 163 -1.56 18.24 -15.34
CA ALA A 163 -0.79 19.44 -15.14
C ALA A 163 -0.74 19.71 -13.64
N ASN A 164 0.47 19.79 -13.06
CA ASN A 164 0.67 20.07 -11.65
C ASN A 164 -0.27 21.22 -11.29
N ASN A 165 -1.39 20.92 -10.63
CA ASN A 165 -2.49 21.88 -10.50
C ASN A 165 -2.13 22.84 -9.37
N ASN A 166 -1.21 23.74 -9.67
CA ASN A 166 -0.72 24.78 -8.77
C ASN A 166 -1.77 25.88 -8.55
N SER A 167 -3.00 25.70 -9.04
CA SER A 167 -4.11 26.65 -8.86
C SER A 167 -4.28 27.07 -7.39
N LEU A 168 -4.18 26.12 -6.44
CA LEU A 168 -4.30 26.45 -5.02
C LEU A 168 -3.16 27.36 -4.54
N ILE A 169 -1.93 27.13 -4.99
CA ILE A 169 -0.75 27.94 -4.64
C ILE A 169 -0.91 29.36 -5.19
N TYR A 170 -1.36 29.51 -6.44
CA TYR A 170 -1.63 30.83 -7.03
C TYR A 170 -2.73 31.59 -6.28
N LYS A 171 -3.83 30.91 -5.92
CA LYS A 171 -4.90 31.51 -5.11
C LYS A 171 -4.41 31.99 -3.74
N ILE A 172 -3.54 31.21 -3.08
CA ILE A 172 -2.90 31.61 -1.82
C ILE A 172 -1.99 32.83 -2.03
N GLY A 173 -1.19 32.84 -3.10
CA GLY A 173 -0.32 33.96 -3.44
C GLY A 173 -1.12 35.26 -3.65
N VAL A 174 -2.20 35.21 -4.43
CA VAL A 174 -3.10 36.36 -4.65
C VAL A 174 -3.74 36.83 -3.35
N ALA A 175 -4.29 35.90 -2.56
CA ALA A 175 -4.95 36.24 -1.29
C ALA A 175 -3.96 36.82 -0.27
N GLY A 176 -2.75 36.27 -0.17
CA GLY A 176 -1.70 36.74 0.73
C GLY A 176 -1.14 38.10 0.33
N PHE A 177 -0.91 38.30 -0.97
CA PHE A 177 -0.49 39.60 -1.50
C PHE A 177 -1.53 40.70 -1.21
N ALA A 178 -2.80 40.44 -1.52
CA ALA A 178 -3.87 41.38 -1.24
C ALA A 178 -4.04 41.62 0.26
N PHE A 179 -4.04 40.58 1.09
CA PHE A 179 -4.14 40.71 2.54
C PHE A 179 -3.02 41.58 3.12
N GLY A 180 -1.75 41.34 2.75
CA GLY A 180 -0.63 42.15 3.23
C GLY A 180 -0.76 43.63 2.85
N ASN A 181 -1.14 43.92 1.59
CA ASN A 181 -1.33 45.30 1.13
C ASN A 181 -2.55 45.97 1.76
N VAL A 182 -3.69 45.28 1.88
CA VAL A 182 -4.90 45.83 2.51
C VAL A 182 -4.66 46.08 4.00
N MET A 183 -3.94 45.19 4.69
CA MET A 183 -3.57 45.41 6.10
C MET A 183 -2.63 46.60 6.26
N PHE A 184 -1.68 46.79 5.33
CA PHE A 184 -0.82 47.98 5.32
C PHE A 184 -1.62 49.26 5.05
N LEU A 185 -2.52 49.25 4.07
CA LEU A 185 -3.33 50.42 3.69
C LEU A 185 -4.39 50.81 4.74
N SER A 186 -4.80 49.87 5.59
CA SER A 186 -5.72 50.12 6.71
C SER A 186 -4.99 50.62 7.98
N PHE A 187 -3.66 50.59 8.01
CA PHE A 187 -2.84 50.98 9.16
C PHE A 187 -3.04 52.43 9.63
N PRO A 188 -3.14 53.46 8.75
CA PRO A 188 -3.34 54.85 9.16
C PRO A 188 -4.60 55.09 9.99
N GLU A 189 -5.68 54.38 9.67
CA GLU A 189 -6.96 54.49 10.37
C GLU A 189 -7.01 53.65 11.66
N TYR A 190 -6.17 52.64 11.81
CA TYR A 190 -6.10 51.81 13.02
C TYR A 190 -5.44 52.53 14.21
N PHE A 191 -4.51 53.43 13.93
CA PHE A 191 -3.70 54.13 14.95
C PHE A 191 -4.11 55.59 15.17
N GLU A 192 -5.21 56.04 14.54
CA GLU A 192 -5.71 57.42 14.65
C GLU A 192 -4.60 58.48 14.48
N VAL A 193 -3.63 58.20 13.60
CA VAL A 193 -2.50 59.10 13.36
C VAL A 193 -3.02 60.29 12.58
N ASN A 194 -3.35 61.37 13.28
CA ASN A 194 -3.85 62.62 12.73
C ASN A 194 -2.71 63.42 12.06
N GLU A 195 -2.12 62.86 11.01
CA GLU A 195 -1.25 63.60 10.11
C GLU A 195 -2.04 64.09 8.89
N PHE A 196 -1.87 65.37 8.53
CA PHE A 196 -2.57 66.04 7.44
C PHE A 196 -2.56 65.26 6.11
N TRP A 197 -1.44 64.61 5.79
CA TRP A 197 -1.30 63.79 4.60
C TRP A 197 -2.13 62.51 4.67
N LEU A 198 -2.16 61.82 5.81
CA LEU A 198 -2.91 60.57 5.95
C LEU A 198 -4.42 60.81 5.80
N ASP A 199 -4.95 61.92 6.32
CA ASP A 199 -6.36 62.29 6.20
C ASP A 199 -6.78 62.62 4.76
N GLN A 200 -5.92 63.27 3.98
CA GLN A 200 -6.22 63.65 2.59
C GLN A 200 -6.30 62.43 1.65
N TYR A 201 -5.48 61.40 1.88
CA TYR A 201 -5.41 60.22 1.01
C TYR A 201 -6.30 59.05 1.46
N LYS A 202 -7.06 59.17 2.56
CA LYS A 202 -8.03 58.15 3.03
C LYS A 202 -8.93 57.59 1.92
N PRO A 203 -9.59 58.40 1.06
CA PRO A 203 -10.44 57.87 0.00
C PRO A 203 -9.67 57.01 -1.02
N ILE A 204 -8.43 57.40 -1.33
CA ILE A 204 -7.56 56.68 -2.26
C ILE A 204 -7.17 55.32 -1.67
N PHE A 205 -6.78 55.28 -0.40
CA PHE A 205 -6.47 54.03 0.29
C PHE A 205 -7.69 53.10 0.36
N ARG A 206 -8.88 53.63 0.64
CA ARG A 206 -10.14 52.88 0.63
C ARG A 206 -10.41 52.22 -0.73
N TRP A 207 -10.34 52.98 -1.83
CA TRP A 207 -10.55 52.42 -3.17
C TRP A 207 -9.46 51.43 -3.61
N LEU A 208 -8.21 51.62 -3.18
CA LEU A 208 -7.14 50.63 -3.35
C LEU A 208 -7.45 49.33 -2.61
N MET A 209 -7.93 49.41 -1.35
CA MET A 209 -8.35 48.23 -0.59
C MET A 209 -9.49 47.46 -1.29
N PHE A 210 -10.48 48.19 -1.82
CA PHE A 210 -11.53 47.59 -2.65
C PHE A 210 -10.92 46.86 -3.86
N SER A 211 -10.06 47.53 -4.63
CA SER A 211 -9.41 46.95 -5.82
C SER A 211 -8.66 45.65 -5.51
N PHE A 212 -7.89 45.62 -4.41
CA PHE A 212 -7.18 44.40 -3.99
C PHE A 212 -8.13 43.29 -3.52
N SER A 213 -9.29 43.62 -2.97
CA SER A 213 -10.25 42.62 -2.49
C SER A 213 -11.00 41.87 -3.59
N VAL A 214 -11.21 42.50 -4.75
CA VAL A 214 -11.93 41.92 -5.90
C VAL A 214 -11.33 40.57 -6.35
N PRO A 215 -10.02 40.47 -6.68
CA PRO A 215 -9.43 39.18 -7.06
C PRO A 215 -9.45 38.16 -5.92
N VAL A 216 -9.44 38.60 -4.66
CA VAL A 216 -9.55 37.68 -3.53
C VAL A 216 -10.92 37.03 -3.46
N VAL A 217 -12.00 37.79 -3.62
CA VAL A 217 -13.36 37.25 -3.56
C VAL A 217 -13.67 36.37 -4.78
N PHE A 218 -13.44 36.89 -5.98
CA PHE A 218 -13.94 36.25 -7.20
C PHE A 218 -13.00 35.20 -7.78
N TYR A 219 -11.68 35.28 -7.54
CA TYR A 219 -10.72 34.28 -8.01
C TYR A 219 -10.25 33.36 -6.87
N ALA A 220 -9.75 33.92 -5.77
CA ALA A 220 -9.22 33.09 -4.67
C ALA A 220 -10.35 32.37 -3.90
N GLY A 221 -11.49 33.04 -3.68
CA GLY A 221 -12.66 32.52 -2.99
C GLY A 221 -13.61 31.67 -3.85
N GLN A 222 -13.38 31.55 -5.17
CA GLN A 222 -14.34 30.95 -6.12
C GLN A 222 -14.77 29.52 -5.74
N ASP A 223 -13.85 28.72 -5.20
CA ASP A 223 -14.12 27.30 -4.91
C ASP A 223 -15.18 27.15 -3.81
N TYR A 224 -15.19 28.06 -2.84
CA TYR A 224 -16.18 28.08 -1.76
C TYR A 224 -17.57 28.42 -2.31
N PHE A 225 -17.66 29.38 -3.23
CA PHE A 225 -18.93 29.73 -3.89
C PHE A 225 -19.47 28.60 -4.75
N ILE A 226 -18.62 27.96 -5.56
CA ILE A 226 -19.00 26.83 -6.42
C ILE A 226 -19.48 25.65 -5.55
N SER A 227 -18.75 25.34 -4.48
CA SER A 227 -19.11 24.25 -3.56
C SER A 227 -20.41 24.53 -2.81
N ALA A 228 -20.60 25.74 -2.30
CA ALA A 228 -21.83 26.17 -1.64
C ALA A 228 -23.04 26.07 -2.58
N TYR A 229 -22.91 26.57 -3.82
CA TYR A 229 -23.97 26.49 -4.83
C TYR A 229 -24.33 25.04 -5.19
N LYS A 230 -23.32 24.18 -5.41
CA LYS A 230 -23.54 22.75 -5.68
C LYS A 230 -24.24 22.05 -4.51
N GLY A 231 -23.82 22.33 -3.28
CA GLY A 231 -24.44 21.77 -2.06
C GLY A 231 -25.90 22.19 -1.90
N LEU A 232 -26.21 23.47 -2.12
CA LEU A 232 -27.59 23.95 -2.10
C LEU A 232 -28.45 23.29 -3.19
N LYS A 233 -27.91 23.18 -4.42
CA LYS A 233 -28.61 22.54 -5.55
C LYS A 233 -28.90 21.05 -5.28
N SER A 234 -28.00 20.34 -4.61
CA SER A 234 -28.16 18.93 -4.25
C SER A 234 -28.94 18.71 -2.94
N LYS A 235 -29.49 19.76 -2.31
CA LYS A 235 -30.15 19.73 -1.00
C LYS A 235 -29.24 19.16 0.12
N MET A 236 -27.93 19.27 -0.05
CA MET A 236 -26.91 18.89 0.94
C MET A 236 -26.19 20.14 1.44
N LEU A 237 -26.52 20.59 2.65
CA LEU A 237 -25.81 21.68 3.29
C LEU A 237 -24.41 21.22 3.69
N ASN A 238 -23.39 21.81 3.06
CA ASN A 238 -21.97 21.59 3.36
C ASN A 238 -21.39 22.77 4.16
N ILE A 239 -20.13 22.63 4.58
CA ILE A 239 -19.41 23.61 5.41
C ILE A 239 -19.09 24.90 4.62
N ASP A 240 -19.06 24.81 3.29
CA ASP A 240 -18.73 25.95 2.43
C ASP A 240 -19.88 26.97 2.33
N VAL A 241 -21.12 26.59 2.67
CA VAL A 241 -22.28 27.50 2.63
C VAL A 241 -22.13 28.69 3.61
N PRO A 242 -21.90 28.49 4.93
CA PRO A 242 -21.63 29.60 5.86
C PRO A 242 -20.44 30.46 5.46
N ILE A 243 -19.37 29.84 4.93
CA ILE A 243 -18.14 30.53 4.52
C ILE A 243 -18.43 31.47 3.34
N ALA A 244 -19.05 30.95 2.29
CA ALA A 244 -19.43 31.73 1.12
C ALA A 244 -20.35 32.90 1.50
N LEU A 245 -21.31 32.67 2.41
CA LEU A 245 -22.19 33.72 2.93
C LEU A 245 -21.42 34.79 3.71
N GLY A 246 -20.47 34.39 4.56
CA GLY A 246 -19.62 35.31 5.31
C GLY A 246 -18.76 36.20 4.39
N ILE A 247 -18.15 35.61 3.35
CA ILE A 247 -17.39 36.34 2.32
C ILE A 247 -18.30 37.33 1.59
N SER A 248 -19.49 36.92 1.15
CA SER A 248 -20.45 37.81 0.47
C SER A 248 -20.87 38.99 1.33
N VAL A 249 -21.19 38.74 2.61
CA VAL A 249 -21.68 39.80 3.52
C VAL A 249 -20.58 40.81 3.82
N LEU A 250 -19.36 40.34 4.12
CA LEU A 250 -18.22 41.22 4.36
C LEU A 250 -17.89 42.05 3.11
N PHE A 251 -17.92 41.45 1.92
CA PHE A 251 -17.65 42.18 0.68
C PHE A 251 -18.72 43.25 0.40
N ILE A 252 -20.01 42.87 0.39
CA ILE A 252 -21.11 43.80 0.10
C ILE A 252 -21.13 44.96 1.11
N ARG A 253 -20.99 44.66 2.40
CA ARG A 253 -20.94 45.69 3.43
C ARG A 253 -19.77 46.65 3.23
N SER A 254 -18.57 46.12 2.97
CA SER A 254 -17.38 46.96 2.82
C SER A 254 -17.48 47.85 1.58
N VAL A 255 -18.12 47.36 0.51
CA VAL A 255 -18.43 48.17 -0.67
C VAL A 255 -19.38 49.32 -0.32
N VAL A 256 -20.44 49.05 0.46
CA VAL A 256 -21.37 50.08 0.93
C VAL A 256 -20.65 51.11 1.82
N ASP A 257 -19.82 50.66 2.77
CA ASP A 257 -19.11 51.55 3.69
C ASP A 257 -18.19 52.54 2.95
N ILE A 258 -17.46 52.08 1.94
CA ILE A 258 -16.63 52.95 1.09
C ILE A 258 -17.50 53.85 0.19
N SER A 259 -18.52 53.30 -0.47
CA SER A 259 -19.33 54.06 -1.45
C SER A 259 -20.10 55.21 -0.80
N PHE A 260 -20.59 55.02 0.42
CA PHE A 260 -21.31 56.03 1.19
C PHE A 260 -20.40 56.81 2.16
N ASN A 261 -19.09 56.56 2.11
CA ASN A 261 -18.08 57.19 2.96
C ASN A 261 -18.35 57.03 4.48
N LEU A 262 -18.98 55.93 4.87
CA LEU A 262 -19.34 55.58 6.26
C LEU A 262 -18.15 55.04 7.05
N GLY A 263 -17.10 54.58 6.37
CA GLY A 263 -15.88 54.05 6.99
C GLY A 263 -14.96 53.36 6.00
N THR A 264 -13.96 52.66 6.53
CA THR A 264 -12.98 51.88 5.75
C THR A 264 -13.49 50.56 5.21
N GLY A 265 -14.61 50.08 5.76
CA GLY A 265 -15.08 48.72 5.54
C GLY A 265 -14.21 47.67 6.25
N PHE A 266 -14.41 46.41 5.87
CA PHE A 266 -13.79 45.23 6.49
C PHE A 266 -12.98 44.43 5.45
N PHE A 267 -12.36 45.12 4.49
CA PHE A 267 -11.57 44.47 3.43
C PHE A 267 -10.32 43.77 3.98
N ASP A 268 -9.73 44.28 5.06
CA ASP A 268 -8.64 43.65 5.81
C ASP A 268 -9.06 42.28 6.37
N SER A 269 -10.21 42.25 7.01
CA SER A 269 -10.81 41.06 7.59
C SER A 269 -11.21 40.06 6.52
N LEU A 270 -11.79 40.53 5.40
CA LEU A 270 -12.21 39.71 4.26
C LEU A 270 -11.01 39.04 3.58
N THR A 271 -9.98 39.82 3.25
CA THR A 271 -8.79 39.30 2.54
C THR A 271 -8.00 38.35 3.44
N GLY A 272 -7.86 38.68 4.73
CA GLY A 272 -7.27 37.80 5.73
C GLY A 272 -8.05 36.49 5.89
N LEU A 273 -9.38 36.54 5.98
CA LEU A 273 -10.24 35.36 6.06
C LEU A 273 -9.98 34.39 4.89
N VAL A 274 -10.05 34.87 3.65
CA VAL A 274 -9.85 34.02 2.47
C VAL A 274 -8.43 33.46 2.42
N PHE A 275 -7.42 34.27 2.76
CA PHE A 275 -6.03 33.82 2.82
C PHE A 275 -5.82 32.68 3.83
N PHE A 276 -6.26 32.85 5.08
CA PHE A 276 -6.10 31.81 6.11
C PHE A 276 -6.90 30.55 5.82
N LEU A 277 -8.09 30.66 5.23
CA LEU A 277 -8.87 29.50 4.79
C LEU A 277 -8.15 28.70 3.69
N LEU A 278 -7.59 29.38 2.68
CA LEU A 278 -6.82 28.73 1.61
C LEU A 278 -5.53 28.10 2.12
N LEU A 279 -4.83 28.77 3.05
CA LEU A 279 -3.64 28.23 3.70
C LEU A 279 -3.97 26.95 4.47
N GLY A 280 -5.08 26.94 5.22
CA GLY A 280 -5.60 25.74 5.90
C GLY A 280 -5.90 24.60 4.91
N LYS A 281 -6.58 24.91 3.80
CA LYS A 281 -6.89 23.95 2.73
C LYS A 281 -5.63 23.37 2.08
N PHE A 282 -4.57 24.17 1.90
CA PHE A 282 -3.30 23.69 1.36
C PHE A 282 -2.60 22.71 2.30
N VAL A 283 -2.53 23.05 3.60
CA VAL A 283 -1.97 22.13 4.61
C VAL A 283 -2.78 20.83 4.65
N GLN A 284 -4.11 20.92 4.59
CA GLN A 284 -5.00 19.76 4.52
C GLN A 284 -4.69 18.88 3.30
N GLN A 285 -4.68 19.45 2.09
CA GLN A 285 -4.49 18.68 0.85
C GLN A 285 -3.10 18.06 0.76
N LYS A 286 -2.06 18.79 1.16
CA LYS A 286 -0.68 18.28 1.18
C LYS A 286 -0.54 17.10 2.15
N THR A 287 -1.19 17.18 3.31
CA THR A 287 -1.20 16.08 4.28
C THR A 287 -1.99 14.89 3.76
N TYR A 288 -3.18 15.11 3.17
CA TYR A 288 -3.99 14.04 2.62
C TYR A 288 -3.28 13.28 1.49
N ASN A 289 -2.70 14.01 0.53
CA ASN A 289 -1.99 13.41 -0.61
C ASN A 289 -0.74 12.63 -0.17
N TYR A 290 -0.09 13.04 0.93
CA TYR A 290 1.03 12.30 1.50
C TYR A 290 0.58 10.98 2.16
N LEU A 291 -0.66 10.93 2.66
CA LEU A 291 -1.23 9.79 3.35
C LEU A 291 -1.98 8.82 2.40
N SER A 292 -2.44 9.29 1.25
CA SER A 292 -3.09 8.46 0.23
C SER A 292 -2.03 7.76 -0.62
N PHE A 293 -1.68 6.53 -0.23
CA PHE A 293 -0.88 5.63 -1.05
C PHE A 293 -1.81 4.59 -1.66
N GLU A 294 -2.33 4.85 -2.86
CA GLU A 294 -2.97 3.81 -3.66
C GLU A 294 -1.89 3.16 -4.53
N ARG A 295 -1.78 1.83 -4.47
CA ARG A 295 -1.00 1.03 -5.41
C ARG A 295 -1.97 0.09 -6.09
N ASP A 296 -2.14 0.25 -7.40
CA ASP A 296 -3.04 -0.55 -8.21
C ASP A 296 -2.43 -1.94 -8.51
N TYR A 297 -3.29 -2.95 -8.67
CA TYR A 297 -2.89 -4.33 -9.02
C TYR A 297 -2.24 -4.42 -10.41
N LYS A 298 -2.39 -3.39 -11.25
CA LYS A 298 -1.68 -3.25 -12.53
C LYS A 298 -0.15 -3.30 -12.38
N SER A 299 0.36 -3.03 -11.18
CA SER A 299 1.77 -3.18 -10.81
C SER A 299 2.35 -4.58 -11.02
N TYR A 300 1.52 -5.62 -11.07
CA TYR A 300 1.98 -7.01 -11.11
C TYR A 300 2.06 -7.63 -12.51
N PHE A 301 1.52 -6.98 -13.53
CA PHE A 301 1.65 -7.45 -14.91
C PHE A 301 2.95 -6.94 -15.52
N PRO A 302 3.63 -7.74 -16.36
CA PRO A 302 4.76 -7.24 -17.13
C PRO A 302 4.29 -6.11 -18.04
N ILE A 303 5.15 -5.12 -18.27
CA ILE A 303 4.83 -3.97 -19.13
C ILE A 303 4.61 -4.41 -20.58
N ALA A 304 5.43 -5.35 -21.02
CA ALA A 304 5.41 -5.91 -22.37
C ALA A 304 5.68 -7.41 -22.34
N ILE A 305 5.31 -8.08 -23.42
CA ILE A 305 5.61 -9.49 -23.65
C ILE A 305 6.14 -9.67 -25.08
N THR A 306 6.94 -10.71 -25.31
CA THR A 306 7.39 -11.05 -26.66
C THR A 306 6.30 -11.84 -27.40
N LYS A 307 5.86 -11.31 -28.54
CA LYS A 307 4.98 -11.95 -29.51
C LYS A 307 5.81 -12.52 -30.67
N ILE A 308 5.48 -13.72 -31.10
CA ILE A 308 6.07 -14.36 -32.28
C ILE A 308 5.12 -14.19 -33.46
N HIS A 309 5.60 -13.59 -34.55
CA HIS A 309 4.82 -13.47 -35.78
C HIS A 309 4.69 -14.82 -36.49
N PRO A 310 3.47 -15.32 -36.76
CA PRO A 310 3.27 -16.66 -37.33
C PRO A 310 3.87 -16.85 -38.73
N GLN A 311 4.03 -15.77 -39.50
CA GLN A 311 4.42 -15.81 -40.91
C GLN A 311 5.93 -15.67 -41.12
N THR A 312 6.59 -14.88 -40.28
CA THR A 312 8.02 -14.55 -40.39
C THR A 312 8.87 -15.23 -39.31
N ASN A 313 8.23 -15.82 -38.30
CA ASN A 313 8.86 -16.37 -37.10
C ASN A 313 9.79 -15.37 -36.40
N SER A 314 9.52 -14.06 -36.56
CA SER A 314 10.25 -12.98 -35.91
C SER A 314 9.61 -12.63 -34.57
N GLU A 315 10.46 -12.32 -33.58
CA GLU A 315 10.05 -11.86 -32.26
C GLU A 315 9.82 -10.33 -32.26
N GLU A 316 8.70 -9.90 -31.68
CA GLU A 316 8.38 -8.48 -31.47
C GLU A 316 7.88 -8.32 -30.03
N ASN A 317 8.46 -7.39 -29.26
CA ASN A 317 7.90 -7.03 -27.96
C ASN A 317 6.62 -6.20 -28.17
N ILE A 318 5.56 -6.49 -27.43
CA ILE A 318 4.32 -5.72 -27.47
C ILE A 318 3.86 -5.39 -26.05
N GLU A 319 3.24 -4.23 -25.87
CA GLU A 319 2.59 -3.87 -24.60
C GLU A 319 1.56 -4.96 -24.20
N VAL A 320 1.53 -5.32 -22.91
CA VAL A 320 0.73 -6.45 -22.43
C VAL A 320 -0.75 -6.29 -22.78
N PHE A 321 -1.29 -5.08 -22.74
CA PHE A 321 -2.70 -4.79 -23.09
C PHE A 321 -3.00 -4.85 -24.59
N LYS A 322 -1.98 -4.89 -25.45
CA LYS A 322 -2.15 -5.07 -26.91
C LYS A 322 -2.28 -6.55 -27.30
N ILE A 323 -2.11 -7.50 -26.37
CA ILE A 323 -2.28 -8.93 -26.61
C ILE A 323 -3.71 -9.23 -27.05
N LYS A 324 -3.85 -9.90 -28.18
CA LYS A 324 -5.13 -10.39 -28.69
C LYS A 324 -5.23 -11.90 -28.55
N LYS A 325 -6.47 -12.39 -28.54
CA LYS A 325 -6.74 -13.81 -28.69
C LYS A 325 -6.04 -14.33 -29.96
N GLU A 326 -5.50 -15.54 -29.87
CA GLU A 326 -4.71 -16.25 -30.90
C GLU A 326 -3.29 -15.70 -31.15
N ASP A 327 -2.84 -14.69 -30.40
CA ASP A 327 -1.43 -14.29 -30.45
C ASP A 327 -0.53 -15.41 -29.88
N ARG A 328 0.55 -15.73 -30.62
CA ARG A 328 1.62 -16.63 -30.16
C ARG A 328 2.63 -15.82 -29.35
N LEU A 329 2.79 -16.16 -28.09
CA LEU A 329 3.65 -15.46 -27.14
C LEU A 329 4.81 -16.35 -26.72
N LEU A 330 5.99 -15.75 -26.56
CA LEU A 330 7.16 -16.37 -25.96
C LEU A 330 7.24 -15.90 -24.50
N ILE A 331 7.17 -16.84 -23.56
CA ILE A 331 7.30 -16.57 -22.13
C ILE A 331 8.61 -17.18 -21.64
N ARG A 332 9.55 -16.35 -21.20
CA ARG A 332 10.88 -16.80 -20.77
C ARG A 332 10.88 -17.29 -19.33
N ASN A 333 11.99 -17.91 -18.93
CA ASN A 333 12.19 -18.33 -17.55
C ASN A 333 11.94 -17.16 -16.60
N GLN A 334 11.24 -17.43 -15.49
CA GLN A 334 10.86 -16.45 -14.47
C GLN A 334 9.91 -15.32 -14.95
N GLU A 335 9.44 -15.31 -16.19
CA GLU A 335 8.40 -14.38 -16.64
C GLU A 335 7.01 -14.85 -16.19
N LEU A 336 6.13 -13.87 -15.96
CA LEU A 336 4.72 -14.10 -15.67
C LEU A 336 3.95 -14.30 -16.97
N ILE A 337 3.04 -15.27 -16.97
CA ILE A 337 2.06 -15.48 -18.01
C ILE A 337 0.99 -14.38 -17.88
N PRO A 338 0.87 -13.45 -18.85
CA PRO A 338 0.01 -12.28 -18.70
C PRO A 338 -1.47 -12.56 -18.98
N VAL A 339 -1.78 -13.66 -19.68
CA VAL A 339 -3.13 -14.01 -20.15
C VAL A 339 -3.42 -15.49 -19.95
N ASP A 340 -4.70 -15.87 -19.93
CA ASP A 340 -5.05 -17.27 -20.08
C ASP A 340 -4.60 -17.75 -21.47
N ALA A 341 -3.83 -18.84 -21.52
CA ALA A 341 -3.16 -19.31 -22.72
C ALA A 341 -3.13 -20.84 -22.81
N ILE A 342 -2.79 -21.36 -23.98
CA ILE A 342 -2.60 -22.80 -24.24
C ILE A 342 -1.12 -23.05 -24.50
N LEU A 343 -0.53 -24.02 -23.80
CA LEU A 343 0.88 -24.39 -23.96
C LEU A 343 1.11 -25.04 -25.33
N MET A 344 2.12 -24.58 -26.07
CA MET A 344 2.54 -25.16 -27.35
C MET A 344 3.73 -26.11 -27.19
N THR A 345 4.66 -25.78 -26.30
CA THR A 345 5.86 -26.59 -26.01
C THR A 345 5.51 -27.92 -25.34
N ASP A 346 6.34 -28.95 -25.51
CA ASP A 346 6.08 -30.32 -25.03
C ASP A 346 5.78 -30.40 -23.53
N GLU A 347 6.59 -29.73 -22.71
CA GLU A 347 6.42 -29.67 -21.26
C GLU A 347 6.84 -28.31 -20.68
N ALA A 348 6.18 -27.92 -19.58
CA ALA A 348 6.50 -26.73 -18.81
C ALA A 348 6.26 -26.95 -17.32
N ASN A 349 7.08 -26.33 -16.47
CA ASN A 349 6.80 -26.23 -15.04
C ASN A 349 6.36 -24.79 -14.74
N ILE A 350 5.18 -24.66 -14.17
CA ILE A 350 4.58 -23.36 -13.86
C ILE A 350 4.49 -23.22 -12.34
N ASP A 351 5.10 -22.17 -11.81
CA ASP A 351 4.89 -21.74 -10.43
C ASP A 351 3.65 -20.85 -10.36
N TYR A 352 2.58 -21.34 -9.74
CA TYR A 352 1.38 -20.56 -9.49
C TYR A 352 1.39 -19.87 -8.13
N SER A 353 2.51 -19.85 -7.40
CA SER A 353 2.64 -19.21 -6.08
C SER A 353 2.11 -17.78 -6.03
N PHE A 354 2.24 -17.04 -7.12
CA PHE A 354 1.68 -15.68 -7.23
C PHE A 354 0.14 -15.65 -7.15
N VAL A 355 -0.53 -16.68 -7.64
CA VAL A 355 -2.01 -16.80 -7.69
C VAL A 355 -2.56 -17.70 -6.59
N THR A 356 -1.82 -18.72 -6.16
CA THR A 356 -2.28 -19.73 -5.18
C THR A 356 -1.58 -19.63 -3.82
N GLY A 357 -0.43 -18.94 -3.75
CA GLY A 357 0.35 -18.76 -2.51
C GLY A 357 1.21 -19.98 -2.17
N GLU A 358 1.05 -21.05 -2.92
CA GLU A 358 1.77 -22.30 -2.78
C GLU A 358 2.89 -22.36 -3.82
N ALA A 359 4.15 -22.50 -3.38
CA ALA A 359 5.33 -22.63 -4.23
C ALA A 359 5.44 -23.99 -4.96
N LYS A 360 4.30 -24.68 -5.18
CA LYS A 360 4.27 -25.98 -5.82
C LYS A 360 4.25 -25.80 -7.34
N LEU A 361 5.31 -26.26 -8.00
CA LEU A 361 5.38 -26.28 -9.45
C LEU A 361 4.34 -27.24 -10.03
N VAL A 362 3.55 -26.74 -10.97
CA VAL A 362 2.57 -27.51 -11.73
C VAL A 362 3.16 -27.86 -13.09
N LYS A 363 3.34 -29.17 -13.34
CA LYS A 363 3.72 -29.68 -14.65
C LYS A 363 2.56 -29.56 -15.63
N LYS A 364 2.85 -29.05 -16.83
CA LYS A 364 1.92 -28.85 -17.93
C LYS A 364 2.49 -29.46 -19.19
N LYS A 365 1.64 -30.08 -20.00
CA LYS A 365 2.00 -30.66 -21.30
C LYS A 365 1.41 -29.84 -22.44
N SER A 366 1.98 -29.98 -23.62
CA SER A 366 1.45 -29.35 -24.84
C SER A 366 -0.07 -29.57 -24.95
N GLY A 367 -0.81 -28.51 -25.26
CA GLY A 367 -2.28 -28.48 -25.29
C GLY A 367 -2.96 -28.16 -23.96
N ASP A 368 -2.24 -28.18 -22.84
CA ASP A 368 -2.82 -27.82 -21.54
C ASP A 368 -3.07 -26.30 -21.44
N LYS A 369 -4.16 -25.96 -20.74
CA LYS A 369 -4.45 -24.58 -20.37
C LYS A 369 -3.52 -24.09 -19.26
N LEU A 370 -3.05 -22.87 -19.45
CA LEU A 370 -2.27 -22.06 -18.51
C LEU A 370 -3.10 -20.84 -18.12
N PHE A 371 -3.16 -20.55 -16.83
CA PHE A 371 -3.85 -19.36 -16.31
C PHE A 371 -2.90 -18.16 -16.20
N ALA A 372 -3.44 -16.96 -16.38
CA ALA A 372 -2.73 -15.71 -16.11
C ALA A 372 -2.19 -15.66 -14.66
N GLY A 373 -1.00 -15.09 -14.48
CA GLY A 373 -0.32 -14.98 -13.18
C GLY A 373 0.59 -16.16 -12.82
N GLY A 374 0.60 -17.24 -13.59
CA GLY A 374 1.61 -18.29 -13.44
C GLY A 374 2.99 -17.81 -13.87
N LYS A 375 4.05 -18.24 -13.19
CA LYS A 375 5.44 -17.92 -13.50
C LYS A 375 6.15 -19.13 -14.09
N ILE A 376 6.90 -18.96 -15.17
CA ILE A 376 7.65 -20.08 -15.78
C ILE A 376 8.88 -20.40 -14.95
N VAL A 377 9.12 -21.69 -14.73
CA VAL A 377 10.36 -22.18 -14.10
C VAL A 377 11.00 -23.21 -15.02
N GLY A 378 12.15 -22.86 -15.59
CA GLY A 378 12.89 -23.70 -16.53
C GLY A 378 13.02 -23.05 -17.90
N ASN A 379 12.92 -23.84 -18.97
CA ASN A 379 13.09 -23.33 -20.34
C ASN A 379 11.96 -22.37 -20.74
N ALA A 380 12.27 -21.47 -21.68
CA ALA A 380 11.26 -20.62 -22.29
C ALA A 380 10.19 -21.48 -22.97
N ILE A 381 8.94 -21.02 -22.89
CA ILE A 381 7.80 -21.70 -23.47
C ILE A 381 7.11 -20.83 -24.49
N GLU A 382 6.45 -21.48 -25.44
CA GLU A 382 5.55 -20.81 -26.35
C GLU A 382 4.11 -21.13 -25.99
N VAL A 383 3.26 -20.10 -26.06
CA VAL A 383 1.85 -20.21 -25.70
C VAL A 383 0.98 -19.49 -26.72
N ILE A 384 -0.25 -19.94 -26.89
CA ILE A 384 -1.27 -19.22 -27.67
C ILE A 384 -2.25 -18.56 -26.71
N ALA A 385 -2.42 -17.24 -26.81
CA ALA A 385 -3.36 -16.49 -26.00
C ALA A 385 -4.81 -16.97 -26.27
N GLU A 386 -5.52 -17.44 -25.24
CA GLU A 386 -6.93 -17.83 -25.34
C GLU A 386 -7.86 -16.62 -25.20
N LYS A 387 -7.43 -15.61 -24.42
CA LYS A 387 -8.20 -14.40 -24.09
C LYS A 387 -7.30 -13.15 -24.10
N SER A 388 -7.89 -11.96 -24.15
CA SER A 388 -7.16 -10.72 -23.85
C SER A 388 -6.84 -10.62 -22.35
N VAL A 389 -5.91 -9.72 -21.98
CA VAL A 389 -5.54 -9.48 -20.57
C VAL A 389 -6.76 -9.17 -19.71
N GLU A 390 -7.65 -8.30 -20.18
CA GLU A 390 -8.87 -7.89 -19.47
C GLU A 390 -9.85 -9.05 -19.24
N GLN A 391 -9.83 -10.05 -20.12
CA GLN A 391 -10.73 -11.21 -20.08
C GLN A 391 -10.12 -12.44 -19.40
N SER A 392 -8.84 -12.38 -19.01
CA SER A 392 -8.13 -13.50 -18.40
C SER A 392 -8.61 -13.75 -16.97
N TYR A 393 -8.55 -15.00 -16.49
CA TYR A 393 -9.14 -15.43 -15.22
C TYR A 393 -8.68 -14.60 -14.02
N LEU A 394 -7.38 -14.30 -13.93
CA LEU A 394 -6.82 -13.45 -12.88
C LEU A 394 -7.37 -12.02 -12.93
N THR A 395 -7.41 -11.44 -14.13
CA THR A 395 -7.96 -10.09 -14.32
C THR A 395 -9.46 -10.09 -14.08
N GLN A 396 -10.23 -11.11 -14.45
CA GLN A 396 -11.65 -11.25 -14.14
C GLN A 396 -11.91 -11.41 -12.64
N LEU A 397 -11.07 -12.17 -11.94
CA LEU A 397 -11.07 -12.22 -10.47
C LEU A 397 -10.89 -10.83 -9.86
N TRP A 398 -10.10 -9.96 -10.49
CA TRP A 398 -9.82 -8.59 -10.03
C TRP A 398 -10.66 -7.49 -10.70
N SER A 399 -11.44 -7.80 -11.74
CA SER A 399 -12.23 -6.85 -12.55
C SER A 399 -13.71 -7.19 -12.64
N ASN A 400 -14.14 -8.30 -11.99
CA ASN A 400 -15.54 -8.61 -11.72
C ASN A 400 -16.27 -7.38 -11.16
N ASP A 401 -17.58 -7.25 -11.35
CA ASP A 401 -18.34 -6.05 -10.96
C ASP A 401 -18.21 -5.66 -9.47
N ILE A 402 -17.83 -6.61 -8.63
CA ILE A 402 -17.46 -6.41 -7.21
C ILE A 402 -16.20 -5.51 -7.08
N PHE A 403 -15.31 -5.52 -8.07
CA PHE A 403 -14.12 -4.68 -8.23
C PHE A 403 -14.31 -3.44 -9.11
N LYS A 404 -15.40 -3.35 -9.88
CA LYS A 404 -15.74 -2.14 -10.65
C LYS A 404 -16.65 -1.16 -9.93
N SER A 405 -17.18 -1.48 -8.74
CA SER A 405 -17.83 -0.40 -7.99
C SER A 405 -16.74 0.63 -7.69
N ASP A 406 -16.83 1.79 -8.34
CA ASP A 406 -16.27 3.04 -7.84
C ASP A 406 -16.34 2.93 -6.33
N TYR A 407 -15.20 3.08 -5.65
CA TYR A 407 -15.14 3.09 -4.19
C TYR A 407 -16.09 4.20 -3.70
N GLN A 408 -17.36 3.86 -3.59
CA GLN A 408 -18.39 4.67 -3.02
C GLN A 408 -18.27 4.31 -1.56
N PRO A 409 -17.79 5.23 -0.70
CA PRO A 409 -17.81 4.97 0.71
C PRO A 409 -19.27 4.70 1.09
N LYS A 410 -19.63 3.41 1.25
CA LYS A 410 -20.94 2.95 1.74
C LYS A 410 -21.21 3.56 3.12
N PHE A 411 -20.13 4.01 3.79
CA PHE A 411 -20.16 4.78 5.01
C PHE A 411 -20.20 6.29 4.73
N LYS A 412 -21.31 6.95 5.11
CA LYS A 412 -21.27 8.40 5.34
C LYS A 412 -20.38 8.64 6.54
N SER A 413 -19.24 9.31 6.33
CA SER A 413 -18.28 9.62 7.38
C SER A 413 -19.02 10.27 8.57
N LEU A 414 -18.52 10.03 9.78
CA LEU A 414 -19.02 10.70 10.99
C LEU A 414 -19.14 12.22 10.79
N ILE A 415 -18.22 12.80 10.01
CA ILE A 415 -18.16 14.21 9.64
C ILE A 415 -19.37 14.61 8.79
N ASP A 416 -19.78 13.84 7.79
CA ASP A 416 -20.90 14.19 6.90
C ASP A 416 -22.25 14.23 7.64
N LYS A 417 -22.46 13.29 8.58
CA LYS A 417 -23.67 13.26 9.41
C LYS A 417 -23.76 14.48 10.34
N ILE A 418 -22.63 14.91 10.89
CA ILE A 418 -22.55 16.05 11.81
C ILE A 418 -22.67 17.38 11.05
N SER A 419 -21.97 17.50 9.91
CA SER A 419 -21.85 18.75 9.14
C SER A 419 -23.19 19.36 8.76
N LYS A 420 -24.16 18.55 8.30
CA LYS A 420 -25.49 19.07 7.93
C LYS A 420 -26.21 19.71 9.13
N LYS A 421 -26.28 19.02 10.26
CA LYS A 421 -26.97 19.51 11.47
C LYS A 421 -26.26 20.74 12.03
N PHE A 422 -24.93 20.71 12.00
CA PHE A 422 -24.09 21.80 12.45
C PHE A 422 -24.29 23.06 11.61
N THR A 423 -24.27 22.96 10.27
CA THR A 423 -24.51 24.10 9.38
C THR A 423 -25.87 24.75 9.63
N VAL A 424 -26.93 23.96 9.83
CA VAL A 424 -28.26 24.50 10.17
C VAL A 424 -28.22 25.26 11.49
N ALA A 425 -27.63 24.69 12.54
CA ALA A 425 -27.54 25.34 13.85
C ALA A 425 -26.78 26.67 13.78
N VAL A 426 -25.65 26.72 13.08
CA VAL A 426 -24.85 27.93 12.91
C VAL A 426 -25.62 29.02 12.18
N LEU A 427 -26.29 28.68 11.08
CA LEU A 427 -27.11 29.65 10.34
C LEU A 427 -28.26 30.19 11.19
N SER A 428 -28.93 29.32 11.96
CA SER A 428 -29.98 29.75 12.88
C SER A 428 -29.45 30.71 13.95
N ILE A 429 -28.32 30.39 14.60
CA ILE A 429 -27.72 31.26 15.62
C ILE A 429 -27.26 32.60 15.02
N ALA A 430 -26.66 32.57 13.83
CA ALA A 430 -26.25 33.78 13.13
C ALA A 430 -27.46 34.67 12.84
N SER A 431 -28.52 34.12 12.26
CA SER A 431 -29.74 34.87 11.93
C SER A 431 -30.45 35.41 13.18
N ILE A 432 -30.58 34.62 14.24
CA ILE A 432 -31.19 35.08 15.50
C ILE A 432 -30.38 36.22 16.11
N SER A 433 -29.06 36.09 16.14
CA SER A 433 -28.16 37.12 16.67
C SER A 433 -28.25 38.40 15.84
N LEU A 434 -28.26 38.28 14.51
CA LEU A 434 -28.44 39.42 13.60
C LEU A 434 -29.74 40.16 13.91
N ILE A 435 -30.87 39.44 14.02
CA ILE A 435 -32.18 40.02 14.31
C ILE A 435 -32.16 40.75 15.66
N PHE A 436 -31.64 40.12 16.71
CA PHE A 436 -31.54 40.75 18.04
C PHE A 436 -30.74 42.06 18.01
N TRP A 437 -29.55 42.03 17.42
CA TRP A 437 -28.69 43.21 17.37
C TRP A 437 -29.20 44.29 16.43
N LEU A 438 -29.98 43.96 15.40
CA LEU A 438 -30.67 44.97 14.58
C LEU A 438 -31.65 45.82 15.41
N PHE A 439 -32.27 45.27 16.46
CA PHE A 439 -33.15 46.03 17.35
C PHE A 439 -32.42 46.70 18.51
N TYR A 440 -31.37 46.06 19.06
CA TYR A 440 -30.63 46.59 20.21
C TYR A 440 -29.58 47.62 19.82
N GLN A 441 -28.68 47.29 18.88
CA GLN A 441 -27.62 48.17 18.40
C GLN A 441 -27.23 47.82 16.95
N PRO A 442 -27.85 48.45 15.94
CA PRO A 442 -27.69 48.08 14.53
C PRO A 442 -26.24 48.05 14.03
N ALA A 443 -25.38 48.92 14.57
CA ALA A 443 -23.97 49.01 14.18
C ALA A 443 -23.18 47.70 14.44
N LEU A 444 -23.59 46.91 15.43
CA LEU A 444 -22.93 45.64 15.78
C LEU A 444 -23.55 44.43 15.07
N ALA A 445 -24.76 44.55 14.52
CA ALA A 445 -25.52 43.42 14.01
C ALA A 445 -24.77 42.64 12.91
N LEU A 446 -24.19 43.36 11.93
CA LEU A 446 -23.42 42.74 10.86
C LEU A 446 -22.06 42.20 11.34
N ASN A 447 -21.43 42.83 12.34
CA ASN A 447 -20.19 42.31 12.96
C ASN A 447 -20.47 40.99 13.66
N VAL A 448 -21.54 40.92 14.46
CA VAL A 448 -21.97 39.71 15.16
C VAL A 448 -22.31 38.61 14.17
N PHE A 449 -23.11 38.92 13.14
CA PHE A 449 -23.51 37.96 12.12
C PHE A 449 -22.30 37.32 11.43
N THR A 450 -21.36 38.15 10.95
CA THR A 450 -20.15 37.68 10.27
C THR A 450 -19.21 36.93 11.21
N ALA A 451 -19.00 37.42 12.44
CA ALA A 451 -18.19 36.75 13.44
C ALA A 451 -18.73 35.35 13.77
N VAL A 452 -20.05 35.19 13.93
CA VAL A 452 -20.70 33.90 14.17
C VAL A 452 -20.46 32.93 13.01
N LEU A 453 -20.64 33.37 11.75
CA LEU A 453 -20.44 32.51 10.58
C LEU A 453 -18.98 32.03 10.45
N ILE A 454 -18.01 32.87 10.82
CA ILE A 454 -16.58 32.56 10.70
C ILE A 454 -16.11 31.64 11.84
N ILE A 455 -16.37 32.04 13.09
CA ILE A 455 -15.84 31.32 14.27
C ILE A 455 -16.44 29.92 14.40
N ALA A 456 -17.62 29.71 13.82
CA ALA A 456 -18.27 28.43 13.87
C ALA A 456 -17.70 27.42 12.86
N CYS A 457 -16.71 27.73 12.00
CA CYS A 457 -16.21 26.71 11.06
C CYS A 457 -15.76 25.43 11.80
N PRO A 458 -16.26 24.23 11.44
CA PRO A 458 -15.82 22.97 12.02
C PRO A 458 -14.50 22.50 11.37
N CYS A 459 -13.62 23.44 11.02
CA CYS A 459 -12.38 23.18 10.29
C CYS A 459 -11.49 22.16 11.03
N ALA A 460 -11.40 22.26 12.36
CA ALA A 460 -10.63 21.32 13.19
C ALA A 460 -11.25 19.91 13.25
N ILE A 461 -12.58 19.80 13.19
CA ILE A 461 -13.33 18.52 13.11
C ILE A 461 -12.99 17.81 11.79
N ALA A 462 -12.95 18.54 10.68
CA ALA A 462 -12.63 17.98 9.37
C ALA A 462 -11.20 17.42 9.28
N LEU A 463 -10.26 17.96 10.07
CA LEU A 463 -8.87 17.52 10.11
C LEU A 463 -8.60 16.40 11.12
N ALA A 464 -9.38 16.30 12.20
CA ALA A 464 -9.12 15.32 13.25
C ALA A 464 -9.07 13.87 12.73
N THR A 465 -10.01 13.48 11.86
CA THR A 465 -10.08 12.14 11.28
C THR A 465 -8.89 11.80 10.39
N PRO A 466 -8.58 12.55 9.30
CA PRO A 466 -7.47 12.20 8.41
C PRO A 466 -6.11 12.19 9.13
N PHE A 467 -5.90 13.06 10.12
CA PHE A 467 -4.65 13.06 10.89
C PHE A 467 -4.56 11.89 11.88
N THR A 468 -5.63 11.61 12.63
CA THR A 468 -5.65 10.48 13.56
C THR A 468 -5.46 9.17 12.81
N MET A 469 -6.27 8.97 11.76
CA MET A 469 -6.25 7.75 10.97
C MET A 469 -4.98 7.60 10.14
N GLY A 470 -4.52 8.68 9.50
CA GLY A 470 -3.28 8.68 8.75
C GLY A 470 -2.06 8.36 9.61
N ASN A 471 -1.98 8.90 10.83
CA ASN A 471 -0.89 8.54 11.74
C ASN A 471 -1.00 7.09 12.23
N LEU A 472 -2.21 6.58 12.49
CA LEU A 472 -2.41 5.18 12.84
C LEU A 472 -2.04 4.23 11.69
N LEU A 473 -2.38 4.56 10.44
CA LEU A 473 -1.95 3.80 9.25
C LEU A 473 -0.42 3.70 9.19
N ARG A 474 0.27 4.83 9.37
CA ARG A 474 1.74 4.87 9.40
C ARG A 474 2.30 3.99 10.52
N ILE A 475 1.74 4.11 11.74
CA ILE A 475 2.19 3.34 12.90
C ILE A 475 1.93 1.85 12.70
N PHE A 476 0.75 1.46 12.22
CA PHE A 476 0.39 0.07 11.96
C PHE A 476 1.33 -0.54 10.91
N GLY A 477 1.63 0.18 9.83
CA GLY A 477 2.58 -0.27 8.81
C GLY A 477 3.99 -0.49 9.37
N GLN A 478 4.44 0.36 10.31
CA GLN A 478 5.71 0.15 11.03
C GLN A 478 5.71 -1.08 11.94
N HIS A 479 4.54 -1.56 12.35
CA HIS A 479 4.37 -2.73 13.22
C HIS A 479 3.87 -3.96 12.44
N GLY A 480 3.94 -3.95 11.11
CA GLY A 480 3.60 -5.10 10.26
C GLY A 480 2.12 -5.29 9.97
N PHE A 481 1.28 -4.28 10.17
CA PHE A 481 -0.13 -4.28 9.77
C PHE A 481 -0.39 -3.15 8.75
N TYR A 482 -0.56 -3.51 7.48
CA TYR A 482 -0.60 -2.58 6.36
C TYR A 482 -2.04 -2.47 5.84
N LEU A 483 -2.72 -1.35 6.08
CA LEU A 483 -4.06 -1.12 5.51
C LEU A 483 -3.96 -0.25 4.25
N LYS A 484 -4.82 -0.54 3.28
CA LYS A 484 -4.88 0.19 2.00
C LYS A 484 -5.58 1.54 2.14
N HIS A 485 -6.65 1.61 2.93
CA HIS A 485 -7.49 2.80 3.04
C HIS A 485 -7.73 3.22 4.49
N ILE A 486 -7.90 4.52 4.71
CA ILE A 486 -8.25 5.12 6.02
C ILE A 486 -9.57 4.54 6.55
N ASN A 487 -10.57 4.38 5.69
CA ASN A 487 -11.90 3.92 6.08
C ASN A 487 -11.89 2.47 6.60
N SER A 488 -10.98 1.63 6.09
CA SER A 488 -10.81 0.26 6.57
C SER A 488 -10.40 0.24 8.05
N LEU A 489 -9.67 1.27 8.53
CA LEU A 489 -9.32 1.41 9.94
C LEU A 489 -10.53 1.77 10.80
N GLU A 490 -11.40 2.68 10.32
CA GLU A 490 -12.68 3.03 10.96
C GLU A 490 -13.60 1.81 11.04
N GLN A 491 -13.78 1.09 9.94
CA GLN A 491 -14.56 -0.15 9.92
C GLN A 491 -13.97 -1.21 10.84
N PHE A 492 -12.64 -1.34 10.86
CA PHE A 492 -11.95 -2.30 11.73
C PHE A 492 -12.27 -2.04 13.21
N ALA A 493 -12.39 -0.77 13.63
CA ALA A 493 -12.77 -0.43 15.00
C ALA A 493 -14.19 -0.85 15.39
N GLU A 494 -15.11 -1.00 14.42
CA GLU A 494 -16.52 -1.32 14.64
C GLU A 494 -16.82 -2.83 14.53
N ILE A 495 -15.87 -3.65 14.09
CA ILE A 495 -16.04 -5.09 13.92
C ILE A 495 -16.61 -5.75 15.18
N ASN A 496 -17.60 -6.61 14.97
CA ASN A 496 -18.23 -7.41 16.03
C ASN A 496 -18.11 -8.93 15.80
N THR A 497 -17.75 -9.35 14.59
CA THR A 497 -17.64 -10.77 14.21
C THR A 497 -16.34 -11.00 13.44
N PHE A 498 -15.55 -11.98 13.88
CA PHE A 498 -14.34 -12.42 13.19
C PHE A 498 -14.57 -13.77 12.52
N VAL A 499 -14.23 -13.83 11.23
CA VAL A 499 -14.24 -15.05 10.42
C VAL A 499 -12.80 -15.33 10.01
N PHE A 500 -12.30 -16.51 10.33
CA PHE A 500 -10.95 -16.94 9.99
C PHE A 500 -11.03 -18.06 8.97
N ASP A 501 -10.27 -17.96 7.88
CA ASP A 501 -9.94 -19.15 7.12
C ASP A 501 -8.99 -20.07 7.92
N LYS A 502 -8.98 -21.35 7.57
CA LYS A 502 -8.08 -22.31 8.20
C LYS A 502 -6.69 -22.27 7.60
N THR A 503 -6.61 -22.41 6.27
CA THR A 503 -5.40 -22.78 5.55
C THR A 503 -4.61 -21.51 5.23
N GLY A 504 -3.32 -21.48 5.59
CA GLY A 504 -2.48 -20.28 5.46
C GLY A 504 -2.82 -19.13 6.43
N THR A 505 -3.98 -19.16 7.09
CA THR A 505 -4.44 -18.11 8.01
C THR A 505 -4.21 -18.45 9.47
N ILE A 506 -4.89 -19.44 10.06
CA ILE A 506 -4.60 -19.90 11.44
C ILE A 506 -3.57 -21.03 11.47
N SER A 507 -3.42 -21.75 10.36
CA SER A 507 -2.33 -22.69 10.13
C SER A 507 -1.15 -21.98 9.45
N SER A 508 0.06 -22.47 9.69
CA SER A 508 1.27 -21.99 9.01
C SER A 508 1.66 -22.94 7.89
N SER A 509 2.02 -22.40 6.72
CA SER A 509 2.54 -23.16 5.58
C SER A 509 4.03 -23.52 5.68
N LYS A 510 4.76 -22.95 6.66
CA LYS A 510 6.21 -23.11 6.80
C LYS A 510 6.65 -24.27 7.70
N MET A 511 5.75 -24.85 8.47
CA MET A 511 6.10 -25.83 9.51
C MET A 511 5.08 -26.96 9.54
N SER A 512 5.30 -28.03 8.79
CA SER A 512 4.62 -29.30 9.04
C SER A 512 5.33 -29.95 10.23
N LYS A 513 4.62 -30.23 11.32
CA LYS A 513 5.21 -31.01 12.41
C LYS A 513 5.14 -32.48 12.00
N ILE A 514 6.30 -33.10 11.81
CA ILE A 514 6.37 -34.50 11.38
C ILE A 514 6.55 -35.38 12.62
N ALA A 515 5.68 -36.37 12.77
CA ALA A 515 5.77 -37.39 13.82
C ALA A 515 5.94 -38.77 13.19
N TYR A 516 6.94 -39.52 13.66
CA TYR A 516 7.12 -40.91 13.24
C TYR A 516 6.40 -41.87 14.20
N HIS A 517 5.60 -42.76 13.64
CA HIS A 517 4.90 -43.82 14.37
C HIS A 517 5.24 -45.19 13.77
N GLY A 518 5.92 -46.03 14.53
CA GLY A 518 6.37 -47.34 14.06
C GLY A 518 7.42 -47.97 14.96
N LEU A 519 8.09 -48.98 14.41
CA LEU A 519 9.28 -49.60 14.98
C LEU A 519 10.44 -48.60 15.01
N THR A 520 11.27 -48.65 16.05
CA THR A 520 12.43 -47.78 16.15
C THR A 520 13.34 -47.94 14.93
N LEU A 521 13.53 -46.85 14.17
CA LEU A 521 14.43 -46.84 13.03
C LEU A 521 15.88 -46.92 13.51
N SER A 522 16.67 -47.80 12.90
CA SER A 522 18.11 -47.79 13.14
C SER A 522 18.76 -46.55 12.52
N ALA A 523 19.97 -46.18 12.96
CA ALA A 523 20.73 -45.10 12.33
C ALA A 523 20.97 -45.37 10.83
N GLU A 524 21.15 -46.64 10.47
CA GLU A 524 21.30 -47.06 9.08
C GLU A 524 20.01 -46.88 8.26
N ASP A 525 18.86 -47.32 8.78
CA ASP A 525 17.58 -47.12 8.10
C ASP A 525 17.27 -45.63 7.94
N THR A 526 17.58 -44.82 8.96
CA THR A 526 17.36 -43.37 8.94
C THR A 526 18.18 -42.68 7.85
N ALA A 527 19.45 -43.05 7.69
CA ALA A 527 20.31 -42.53 6.63
C ALA A 527 19.77 -42.91 5.23
N ILE A 528 19.40 -44.18 5.04
CA ILE A 528 18.86 -44.68 3.76
C ILE A 528 17.55 -43.98 3.39
N LEU A 529 16.66 -43.76 4.37
CA LEU A 529 15.41 -43.02 4.16
C LEU A 529 15.69 -41.59 3.71
N LYS A 530 16.63 -40.91 4.36
CA LYS A 530 17.01 -39.55 4.00
C LYS A 530 17.57 -39.48 2.58
N ASP A 531 18.47 -40.38 2.20
CA ASP A 531 19.02 -40.42 0.83
C ASP A 531 17.98 -40.83 -0.22
N SER A 532 17.01 -41.67 0.16
CA SER A 532 15.85 -41.97 -0.72
C SER A 532 15.02 -40.71 -0.97
N PHE A 533 14.76 -39.89 0.05
CA PHE A 533 14.05 -38.63 -0.10
C PHE A 533 14.85 -37.55 -0.84
N ARG A 534 16.18 -37.59 -0.76
CA ARG A 534 17.07 -36.63 -1.45
C ARG A 534 16.84 -36.61 -2.96
N ASN A 535 16.54 -37.77 -3.55
CA ASN A 535 16.34 -37.94 -4.99
C ASN A 535 14.94 -37.53 -5.47
N SER A 536 13.96 -37.34 -4.58
CA SER A 536 12.59 -36.93 -4.93
C SER A 536 12.36 -35.43 -4.74
N ASN A 537 11.73 -34.81 -5.74
CA ASN A 537 11.29 -33.41 -5.67
C ASN A 537 9.88 -33.24 -5.07
N HIS A 538 9.24 -34.32 -4.63
CA HIS A 538 7.92 -34.24 -4.02
C HIS A 538 7.98 -33.44 -2.70
N PRO A 539 7.02 -32.53 -2.42
CA PRO A 539 7.06 -31.68 -1.22
C PRO A 539 7.21 -32.45 0.09
N LEU A 540 6.47 -33.56 0.25
CA LEU A 540 6.57 -34.42 1.43
C LEU A 540 7.97 -35.06 1.57
N SER A 541 8.61 -35.41 0.45
CA SER A 541 9.98 -35.94 0.44
C SER A 541 10.98 -34.86 0.86
N ARG A 542 10.82 -33.62 0.38
CA ARG A 542 11.68 -32.48 0.76
C ARG A 542 11.54 -32.10 2.23
N GLU A 543 10.32 -32.16 2.76
CA GLU A 543 10.08 -31.98 4.20
C GLU A 543 10.70 -33.11 5.02
N LEU A 544 10.53 -34.38 4.62
CA LEU A 544 11.12 -35.52 5.31
C LEU A 544 12.65 -35.55 5.24
N TYR A 545 13.23 -35.18 4.11
CA TYR A 545 14.68 -35.01 3.95
C TYR A 545 15.24 -33.98 4.95
N SER A 546 14.51 -32.87 5.15
CA SER A 546 14.89 -31.81 6.09
C SER A 546 14.63 -32.20 7.54
N PHE A 547 13.64 -33.05 7.80
CA PHE A 547 13.27 -33.54 9.13
C PHE A 547 14.25 -34.57 9.70
N LEU A 548 14.80 -35.45 8.86
CA LEU A 548 15.77 -36.46 9.29
C LEU A 548 17.15 -35.82 9.54
N ASP A 549 17.81 -36.15 10.65
CA ASP A 549 19.10 -35.58 11.04
C ASP A 549 20.26 -35.92 10.07
N THR A 550 21.35 -35.16 10.14
CA THR A 550 22.56 -35.39 9.35
C THR A 550 23.29 -36.64 9.83
N LEU A 551 23.20 -37.71 9.05
CA LEU A 551 24.06 -38.89 9.14
C LEU A 551 24.93 -38.97 7.89
N ASP A 552 25.99 -39.79 7.95
CA ASP A 552 26.86 -40.06 6.79
C ASP A 552 26.01 -40.41 5.57
N LEU A 553 26.15 -39.61 4.51
CA LEU A 553 25.40 -39.78 3.26
C LEU A 553 25.75 -41.14 2.65
N LYS A 554 24.71 -41.96 2.41
CA LYS A 554 24.83 -43.25 1.74
C LYS A 554 24.24 -43.15 0.33
N THR A 555 24.97 -43.59 -0.68
CA THR A 555 24.43 -43.69 -2.04
C THR A 555 23.50 -44.89 -2.12
N VAL A 556 22.24 -44.64 -2.50
CA VAL A 556 21.26 -45.68 -2.83
C VAL A 556 21.69 -46.37 -4.14
N ASP A 557 21.55 -47.70 -4.22
CA ASP A 557 21.99 -48.49 -5.38
C ASP A 557 21.04 -48.33 -6.58
N ASP A 558 19.73 -48.25 -6.32
CA ASP A 558 18.68 -48.03 -7.33
C ASP A 558 17.54 -47.17 -6.76
N PHE A 559 16.95 -46.32 -7.60
CA PHE A 559 15.88 -45.38 -7.21
C PHE A 559 14.84 -45.25 -8.32
N GLU A 560 13.58 -45.46 -7.95
CA GLU A 560 12.42 -45.27 -8.82
C GLU A 560 11.33 -44.48 -8.09
N GLU A 561 10.81 -43.41 -8.69
CA GLU A 561 9.69 -42.63 -8.16
C GLU A 561 8.42 -42.90 -9.00
N ILE A 562 7.45 -43.57 -8.39
CA ILE A 562 6.18 -43.94 -9.01
C ILE A 562 5.15 -42.85 -8.72
N LEU A 563 4.78 -42.11 -9.77
CA LEU A 563 3.90 -40.94 -9.68
C LEU A 563 2.56 -41.28 -9.02
N GLY A 564 2.24 -40.55 -7.95
CA GLY A 564 0.99 -40.70 -7.22
C GLY A 564 0.96 -41.84 -6.19
N GLU A 565 2.01 -42.67 -6.14
CA GLU A 565 2.08 -43.82 -5.24
C GLU A 565 3.19 -43.71 -4.19
N GLY A 566 4.44 -43.52 -4.61
CA GLY A 566 5.59 -43.49 -3.70
C GLY A 566 6.96 -43.61 -4.37
N ILE A 567 7.98 -43.79 -3.54
CA ILE A 567 9.40 -44.00 -3.88
C ILE A 567 9.74 -45.46 -3.58
N HIS A 568 10.45 -46.08 -4.52
CA HIS A 568 11.10 -47.37 -4.37
C HIS A 568 12.62 -47.17 -4.42
N SER A 569 13.34 -47.72 -3.43
CA SER A 569 14.79 -47.60 -3.35
C SER A 569 15.44 -48.91 -2.91
N THR A 570 16.65 -49.20 -3.40
CA THR A 570 17.42 -50.39 -2.98
C THR A 570 18.77 -50.00 -2.40
N PHE A 571 19.18 -50.67 -1.32
CA PHE A 571 20.48 -50.45 -0.68
C PHE A 571 21.00 -51.75 -0.05
N ASN A 572 22.22 -52.17 -0.39
CA ASN A 572 22.85 -53.40 0.15
C ASN A 572 21.92 -54.64 0.08
N SER A 573 21.21 -54.81 -1.05
CA SER A 573 20.22 -55.88 -1.28
C SER A 573 18.92 -55.82 -0.45
N HIS A 574 18.71 -54.74 0.32
CA HIS A 574 17.42 -54.46 0.97
C HIS A 574 16.56 -53.52 0.11
N ASN A 575 15.25 -53.79 0.11
CA ASN A 575 14.26 -53.06 -0.67
C ASN A 575 13.45 -52.13 0.24
N TYR A 576 13.38 -50.84 -0.09
CA TYR A 576 12.59 -49.84 0.64
C TYR A 576 11.45 -49.31 -0.23
N LYS A 577 10.23 -49.33 0.33
CA LYS A 577 9.05 -48.67 -0.25
C LYS A 577 8.56 -47.56 0.67
N LEU A 578 8.47 -46.35 0.13
CA LEU A 578 8.09 -45.13 0.84
C LEU A 578 6.91 -44.48 0.14
N GLY A 579 5.73 -44.42 0.73
CA GLY A 579 4.61 -43.81 0.02
C GLY A 579 3.25 -43.98 0.66
N SER A 580 2.22 -44.02 -0.18
CA SER A 580 0.84 -44.23 0.25
C SER A 580 0.64 -45.60 0.93
N HIS A 581 -0.42 -45.71 1.73
CA HIS A 581 -0.80 -46.97 2.38
C HIS A 581 -1.00 -48.11 1.37
N SER A 582 -1.60 -47.83 0.22
CA SER A 582 -1.83 -48.79 -0.86
C SER A 582 -0.52 -49.26 -1.49
N PHE A 583 0.43 -48.34 -1.71
CA PHE A 583 1.73 -48.65 -2.32
C PHE A 583 2.61 -49.55 -1.44
N VAL A 584 2.54 -49.33 -0.12
CA VAL A 584 3.31 -50.08 0.87
C VAL A 584 2.62 -51.40 1.28
N GLU A 585 1.36 -51.60 0.88
CA GLU A 585 0.54 -52.77 1.25
C GLU A 585 0.49 -52.97 2.78
N ALA A 586 0.30 -51.89 3.54
CA ALA A 586 0.24 -51.98 4.99
C ALA A 586 -1.06 -52.66 5.47
N ASN A 587 -0.98 -53.45 6.55
CA ASN A 587 -2.15 -54.09 7.16
C ASN A 587 -3.13 -53.03 7.71
N SER A 588 -4.42 -53.24 7.46
CA SER A 588 -5.53 -52.29 7.68
C SER A 588 -5.76 -51.85 9.13
N SER A 589 -5.08 -52.47 10.11
CA SER A 589 -5.23 -52.21 11.54
C SER A 589 -4.61 -50.88 12.02
N HIS A 590 -3.83 -50.19 11.18
CA HIS A 590 -3.10 -48.95 11.55
C HIS A 590 -3.54 -47.68 10.80
N GLN A 591 -4.61 -47.75 10.01
CA GLN A 591 -5.12 -46.61 9.26
C GLN A 591 -6.10 -45.81 10.12
N LYS A 592 -5.76 -44.57 10.49
CA LYS A 592 -6.79 -43.58 10.84
C LYS A 592 -7.31 -42.99 9.53
N LEU A 593 -8.62 -43.04 9.32
CA LEU A 593 -9.27 -42.38 8.19
C LEU A 593 -8.94 -40.88 8.24
N ASN A 594 -8.37 -40.34 7.15
CA ASN A 594 -8.08 -38.92 6.87
C ASN A 594 -6.79 -38.31 7.46
N GLU A 595 -5.74 -39.10 7.71
CA GLU A 595 -4.39 -38.57 8.05
C GLU A 595 -3.46 -38.53 6.81
N THR A 596 -2.73 -37.42 6.62
CA THR A 596 -1.67 -37.32 5.60
C THR A 596 -0.42 -38.00 6.15
N ALA A 597 -0.06 -39.16 5.60
CA ALA A 597 1.07 -39.94 6.08
C ALA A 597 1.86 -40.63 4.95
N VAL A 598 3.17 -40.73 5.14
CA VAL A 598 4.09 -41.50 4.28
C VAL A 598 4.50 -42.76 5.03
N TYR A 599 4.09 -43.92 4.51
CA TYR A 599 4.39 -45.24 5.06
C TYR A 599 5.77 -45.70 4.62
N VAL A 600 6.45 -46.47 5.47
CA VAL A 600 7.79 -47.00 5.25
C VAL A 600 7.76 -48.52 5.39
N LYS A 601 8.22 -49.23 4.37
CA LYS A 601 8.42 -50.69 4.40
C LYS A 601 9.83 -51.04 3.93
N LYS A 602 10.45 -51.95 4.66
CA LYS A 602 11.73 -52.57 4.35
C LYS A 602 11.47 -54.04 4.08
N ASP A 603 11.81 -54.48 2.87
CA ASP A 603 11.53 -55.81 2.33
C ASP A 603 10.03 -56.16 2.47
N GLN A 604 9.69 -57.10 3.35
CA GLN A 604 8.30 -57.49 3.64
C GLN A 604 7.73 -56.85 4.91
N GLN A 605 8.54 -56.12 5.69
CA GLN A 605 8.16 -55.57 6.98
C GLN A 605 7.85 -54.08 6.89
N VAL A 606 6.62 -53.69 7.26
CA VAL A 606 6.25 -52.28 7.44
C VAL A 606 6.92 -51.78 8.71
N LEU A 607 7.84 -50.83 8.58
CA LEU A 607 8.56 -50.24 9.70
C LEU A 607 7.68 -49.24 10.45
N GLY A 608 6.93 -48.40 9.72
CA GLY A 608 6.10 -47.37 10.32
C GLY A 608 5.55 -46.36 9.32
N LYS A 609 5.15 -45.20 9.82
CA LYS A 609 4.69 -44.07 9.02
C LYS A 609 5.13 -42.73 9.60
N PHE A 610 5.44 -41.79 8.72
CA PHE A 610 5.58 -40.37 9.05
C PHE A 610 4.23 -39.68 8.87
N VAL A 611 3.71 -39.09 9.93
CA VAL A 611 2.45 -38.34 9.92
C VAL A 611 2.76 -36.85 9.87
N PHE A 612 2.14 -36.15 8.93
CA PHE A 612 2.25 -34.71 8.79
C PHE A 612 1.12 -34.05 9.58
N GLU A 613 1.47 -33.42 10.69
CA GLU A 613 0.53 -32.65 11.51
C GLU A 613 0.52 -31.19 11.03
N THR A 614 -0.67 -30.63 10.81
CA THR A 614 -0.82 -29.19 10.55
C THR A 614 -0.38 -28.40 11.76
N SER A 615 0.62 -27.55 11.59
CA SER A 615 1.03 -26.60 12.63
C SER A 615 0.14 -25.37 12.61
N TYR A 616 -0.30 -24.98 13.79
CA TYR A 616 -1.06 -23.76 14.02
C TYR A 616 -0.14 -22.63 14.47
N ARG A 617 -0.50 -21.39 14.12
CA ARG A 617 0.32 -20.21 14.43
C ARG A 617 0.51 -20.02 15.94
N GLU A 618 1.68 -19.52 16.30
CA GLU A 618 2.01 -19.17 17.69
C GLU A 618 1.01 -18.13 18.22
N GLY A 619 0.56 -18.29 19.47
CA GLY A 619 -0.39 -17.37 20.11
C GLY A 619 -1.84 -17.52 19.64
N LEU A 620 -2.17 -18.50 18.78
CA LEU A 620 -3.53 -18.72 18.29
C LEU A 620 -4.56 -18.89 19.43
N GLN A 621 -4.25 -19.72 20.43
CA GLN A 621 -5.16 -19.97 21.56
C GLN A 621 -5.43 -18.69 22.36
N ASP A 622 -4.39 -17.93 22.67
CA ASP A 622 -4.50 -16.71 23.47
C ASP A 622 -5.23 -15.60 22.72
N LEU A 623 -5.01 -15.51 21.40
CA LEU A 623 -5.75 -14.60 20.53
C LEU A 623 -7.24 -14.94 20.53
N PHE A 624 -7.61 -16.20 20.29
CA PHE A 624 -9.02 -16.61 20.27
C PHE A 624 -9.68 -16.41 21.64
N LYS A 625 -9.00 -16.76 22.75
CA LYS A 625 -9.50 -16.48 24.11
C LYS A 625 -9.75 -14.99 24.35
N THR A 626 -8.86 -14.12 23.87
CA THR A 626 -9.00 -12.67 24.03
C THR A 626 -10.16 -12.13 23.19
N LEU A 627 -10.32 -12.61 21.95
CA LEU A 627 -11.39 -12.14 21.08
C LEU A 627 -12.76 -12.68 21.49
N ASP A 628 -12.85 -13.93 21.94
CA ASP A 628 -14.10 -14.60 22.32
C ASP A 628 -14.85 -13.91 23.47
N GLN A 629 -14.13 -13.15 24.31
CA GLN A 629 -14.73 -12.35 25.38
C GLN A 629 -15.73 -11.30 24.87
N THR A 630 -15.54 -10.80 23.64
CA THR A 630 -16.30 -9.65 23.10
C THR A 630 -16.91 -9.92 21.73
N TYR A 631 -16.30 -10.81 20.94
CA TYR A 631 -16.59 -10.98 19.52
C TYR A 631 -17.07 -12.39 19.20
N LYS A 632 -17.94 -12.50 18.19
CA LYS A 632 -18.34 -13.81 17.65
C LYS A 632 -17.22 -14.34 16.76
N LEU A 633 -16.76 -15.56 17.01
CA LEU A 633 -15.68 -16.21 16.26
C LEU A 633 -16.21 -17.33 15.36
N VAL A 634 -15.78 -17.33 14.10
CA VAL A 634 -16.07 -18.38 13.13
C VAL A 634 -14.79 -18.80 12.44
N VAL A 635 -14.61 -20.11 12.26
CA VAL A 635 -13.55 -20.67 11.39
C VAL A 635 -14.20 -21.37 10.21
N LEU A 636 -13.80 -20.96 9.00
CA LEU A 636 -14.17 -21.60 7.74
C LEU A 636 -12.98 -22.39 7.21
N SER A 637 -13.24 -23.55 6.60
CA SER A 637 -12.21 -24.35 5.94
C SER A 637 -12.79 -25.04 4.72
N GLY A 638 -11.98 -25.09 3.65
CA GLY A 638 -12.24 -25.94 2.49
C GLY A 638 -11.94 -27.42 2.76
N ASP A 639 -11.17 -27.71 3.80
CA ASP A 639 -10.71 -29.07 4.10
C ASP A 639 -11.82 -29.94 4.69
N ASN A 640 -11.55 -31.25 4.72
CA ASN A 640 -12.42 -32.22 5.35
C ASN A 640 -12.49 -32.05 6.87
N THR A 641 -13.44 -32.76 7.50
CA THR A 641 -13.73 -32.63 8.94
C THR A 641 -12.70 -33.30 9.87
N GLY A 642 -11.58 -33.82 9.35
CA GLY A 642 -10.59 -34.59 10.11
C GLY A 642 -10.04 -33.85 11.34
N GLU A 643 -9.82 -32.54 11.23
CA GLU A 643 -9.26 -31.72 12.31
C GLU A 643 -10.32 -31.11 13.25
N LYS A 644 -11.60 -31.34 12.99
CA LYS A 644 -12.70 -30.69 13.73
C LYS A 644 -12.62 -30.94 15.23
N GLN A 645 -12.33 -32.18 15.64
CA GLN A 645 -12.22 -32.53 17.06
C GLN A 645 -11.01 -31.87 17.74
N TYR A 646 -9.90 -31.74 17.02
CA TYR A 646 -8.70 -31.09 17.53
C TYR A 646 -8.94 -29.59 17.72
N LEU A 647 -9.45 -28.90 16.68
CA LEU A 647 -9.77 -27.47 16.73
C LEU A 647 -10.84 -27.15 17.79
N SER A 648 -11.84 -28.01 17.98
CA SER A 648 -12.86 -27.82 19.02
C SER A 648 -12.30 -27.88 20.45
N LYS A 649 -11.16 -28.56 20.66
CA LYS A 649 -10.45 -28.57 21.96
C LYS A 649 -9.47 -27.41 22.08
N LEU A 650 -8.88 -26.98 20.96
CA LEU A 650 -7.89 -25.92 20.90
C LEU A 650 -8.52 -24.53 21.07
N LEU A 651 -9.70 -24.32 20.49
CA LEU A 651 -10.39 -23.04 20.42
C LEU A 651 -11.54 -22.97 21.47
N PRO A 652 -12.00 -21.77 21.84
CA PRO A 652 -13.15 -21.60 22.73
C PRO A 652 -14.40 -22.32 22.20
N GLN A 653 -15.21 -22.91 23.09
CA GLN A 653 -16.38 -23.74 22.73
C GLN A 653 -17.45 -22.99 21.94
N SER A 654 -17.54 -21.68 22.10
CA SER A 654 -18.40 -20.73 21.37
C SER A 654 -17.99 -20.56 19.90
N THR A 655 -16.78 -20.95 19.51
CA THR A 655 -16.27 -20.80 18.14
C THR A 655 -17.02 -21.71 17.17
N GLN A 656 -17.62 -21.13 16.14
CA GLN A 656 -18.33 -21.91 15.11
C GLN A 656 -17.33 -22.45 14.07
N LEU A 657 -17.28 -23.77 13.89
CA LEU A 657 -16.40 -24.41 12.92
C LEU A 657 -17.19 -24.95 11.72
N LYS A 658 -16.88 -24.49 10.50
CA LYS A 658 -17.47 -24.98 9.25
C LYS A 658 -16.39 -25.49 8.29
N PHE A 659 -16.53 -26.73 7.87
CA PHE A 659 -15.60 -27.45 6.97
C PHE A 659 -16.26 -27.71 5.61
N ASN A 660 -15.49 -28.20 4.63
CA ASN A 660 -15.92 -28.47 3.26
C ASN A 660 -16.54 -27.25 2.55
N GLN A 661 -16.04 -26.04 2.84
CA GLN A 661 -16.55 -24.80 2.25
C GLN A 661 -15.78 -24.43 0.99
N LYS A 662 -16.47 -24.41 -0.16
CA LYS A 662 -15.92 -23.88 -1.42
C LYS A 662 -15.75 -22.34 -1.34
N PRO A 663 -14.88 -21.72 -2.17
CA PRO A 663 -14.68 -20.27 -2.16
C PRO A 663 -15.98 -19.44 -2.21
N ASP A 664 -16.90 -19.77 -3.14
CA ASP A 664 -18.21 -19.09 -3.23
C ASP A 664 -19.07 -19.25 -1.98
N ALA A 665 -18.96 -20.40 -1.31
CA ALA A 665 -19.71 -20.67 -0.09
C ALA A 665 -19.18 -19.82 1.09
N LYS A 666 -17.86 -19.59 1.15
CA LYS A 666 -17.26 -18.68 2.14
C LYS A 666 -17.77 -17.24 1.95
N MET A 667 -17.82 -16.78 0.71
CA MET A 667 -18.35 -15.45 0.37
C MET A 667 -19.83 -15.29 0.78
N ARG A 668 -20.71 -16.21 0.35
CA ARG A 668 -22.14 -16.19 0.72
C ARG A 668 -22.36 -16.26 2.24
N TYR A 669 -21.47 -16.93 2.96
CA TYR A 669 -21.57 -17.00 4.40
C TYR A 669 -21.30 -15.64 5.07
N ILE A 670 -20.33 -14.88 4.56
CA ILE A 670 -20.08 -13.51 5.03
C ILE A 670 -21.26 -12.61 4.71
N GLU A 671 -21.82 -12.71 3.50
CA GLU A 671 -23.01 -11.97 3.09
C GLU A 671 -24.19 -12.25 4.04
N ALA A 672 -24.46 -13.51 4.38
CA ALA A 672 -25.52 -13.88 5.32
C ALA A 672 -25.30 -13.26 6.72
N LEU A 673 -24.06 -13.20 7.21
CA LEU A 673 -23.76 -12.53 8.49
C LEU A 673 -24.00 -11.01 8.41
N GLN A 674 -23.70 -10.40 7.27
CA GLN A 674 -23.95 -8.96 7.05
C GLN A 674 -25.45 -8.66 6.95
N GLU A 675 -26.25 -9.54 6.35
CA GLU A 675 -27.71 -9.45 6.34
C GLU A 675 -28.32 -9.54 7.76
N GLU A 676 -27.68 -10.28 8.67
CA GLU A 676 -28.02 -10.29 10.11
C GLU A 676 -27.60 -8.99 10.84
N GLY A 677 -27.02 -8.02 10.14
CA GLY A 677 -26.54 -6.75 10.69
C GLY A 677 -25.22 -6.86 11.44
N LYS A 678 -24.43 -7.91 11.20
CA LYS A 678 -23.08 -8.04 11.76
C LYS A 678 -22.07 -7.23 10.96
N GLN A 679 -21.03 -6.76 11.64
CA GLN A 679 -19.86 -6.12 11.02
C GLN A 679 -18.73 -7.14 11.06
N VAL A 680 -18.37 -7.64 9.88
CA VAL A 680 -17.61 -8.87 9.70
C VAL A 680 -16.19 -8.56 9.25
N CYS A 681 -15.21 -9.05 10.01
CA CYS A 681 -13.81 -9.07 9.59
C CYS A 681 -13.43 -10.48 9.14
N MET A 682 -12.98 -10.62 7.90
CA MET A 682 -12.50 -11.89 7.36
C MET A 682 -10.97 -11.89 7.38
N LEU A 683 -10.38 -12.97 7.88
CA LEU A 683 -8.94 -13.23 7.81
C LEU A 683 -8.71 -14.40 6.87
N GLY A 684 -7.83 -14.22 5.89
CA GLY A 684 -7.55 -15.19 4.83
C GLY A 684 -6.10 -15.14 4.36
N ASP A 685 -5.72 -16.03 3.46
CA ASP A 685 -4.40 -16.02 2.80
C ASP A 685 -4.31 -14.96 1.68
N GLY A 686 -5.46 -14.47 1.21
CA GLY A 686 -5.56 -13.46 0.16
C GLY A 686 -5.76 -14.02 -1.25
N LEU A 687 -5.72 -15.34 -1.44
CA LEU A 687 -5.72 -15.94 -2.76
C LEU A 687 -6.94 -16.84 -2.94
N ASN A 688 -7.07 -17.85 -2.09
CA ASN A 688 -8.23 -18.75 -2.12
C ASN A 688 -9.50 -18.07 -1.56
N ASP A 689 -9.31 -17.05 -0.73
CA ASP A 689 -10.38 -16.32 -0.04
C ASP A 689 -10.62 -14.93 -0.60
N ALA A 690 -10.09 -14.60 -1.79
CA ALA A 690 -10.18 -13.26 -2.38
C ALA A 690 -11.63 -12.72 -2.41
N GLY A 691 -12.60 -13.52 -2.85
CA GLY A 691 -14.01 -13.12 -2.86
C GLY A 691 -14.60 -12.92 -1.46
N ALA A 692 -14.23 -13.77 -0.50
CA ALA A 692 -14.68 -13.68 0.88
C ALA A 692 -14.08 -12.46 1.62
N LEU A 693 -12.78 -12.22 1.44
CA LEU A 693 -12.07 -11.07 1.99
C LEU A 693 -12.68 -9.75 1.50
N LYS A 694 -13.03 -9.70 0.22
CA LYS A 694 -13.63 -8.51 -0.37
C LYS A 694 -15.09 -8.28 0.05
N GLN A 695 -15.85 -9.36 0.25
CA GLN A 695 -17.23 -9.26 0.70
C GLN A 695 -17.32 -8.77 2.15
N ALA A 696 -16.33 -9.06 2.98
CA ALA A 696 -16.27 -8.64 4.37
C ALA A 696 -16.25 -7.10 4.52
N ASP A 697 -16.64 -6.60 5.69
CA ASP A 697 -16.51 -5.18 5.99
C ASP A 697 -15.05 -4.76 6.12
N VAL A 698 -14.20 -5.68 6.59
CA VAL A 698 -12.74 -5.57 6.56
C VAL A 698 -12.12 -6.93 6.24
N GLY A 699 -11.50 -7.05 5.06
CA GLY A 699 -10.72 -8.21 4.66
C GLY A 699 -9.23 -8.07 5.02
N ILE A 700 -8.69 -8.97 5.84
CA ILE A 700 -7.27 -8.99 6.22
C ILE A 700 -6.59 -10.22 5.65
N ALA A 701 -5.59 -10.03 4.79
CA ALA A 701 -4.72 -11.11 4.32
C ALA A 701 -3.56 -11.32 5.30
N ILE A 702 -3.35 -12.55 5.76
CA ILE A 702 -2.18 -12.94 6.54
C ILE A 702 -1.06 -13.34 5.60
N SER A 703 0.08 -12.66 5.67
CA SER A 703 1.21 -12.93 4.77
C SER A 703 2.51 -13.27 5.50
N GLU A 704 3.15 -14.35 5.05
CA GLU A 704 4.51 -14.74 5.47
C GLU A 704 5.59 -13.86 4.84
N ASN A 705 5.31 -13.30 3.66
CA ASN A 705 6.16 -12.37 2.96
C ASN A 705 5.34 -11.12 2.60
N VAL A 706 5.56 -10.05 3.34
CA VAL A 706 4.83 -8.78 3.18
C VAL A 706 4.99 -8.16 1.79
N ASN A 707 5.97 -8.62 0.99
CA ASN A 707 6.16 -8.19 -0.40
C ASN A 707 5.26 -8.94 -1.39
N VAL A 708 4.62 -10.04 -0.98
CA VAL A 708 3.60 -10.75 -1.76
C VAL A 708 2.25 -10.23 -1.30
N PHE A 709 1.64 -9.38 -2.13
CA PHE A 709 0.42 -8.65 -1.85
C PHE A 709 -0.81 -9.33 -2.46
N SER A 710 -1.87 -9.48 -1.67
CA SER A 710 -3.19 -9.85 -2.20
C SER A 710 -4.00 -8.61 -2.58
N PRO A 711 -4.46 -8.49 -3.83
CA PRO A 711 -5.25 -7.34 -4.27
C PRO A 711 -6.68 -7.32 -3.69
N ALA A 712 -7.19 -8.45 -3.21
CA ALA A 712 -8.58 -8.60 -2.77
C ALA A 712 -8.82 -8.35 -1.25
N CYS A 713 -7.81 -7.87 -0.52
CA CYS A 713 -7.93 -7.51 0.90
C CYS A 713 -7.91 -5.99 1.13
N ASP A 714 -8.46 -5.53 2.26
CA ASP A 714 -8.35 -4.14 2.73
C ASP A 714 -7.04 -3.91 3.52
N ALA A 715 -6.51 -4.97 4.10
CA ALA A 715 -5.28 -4.93 4.89
C ALA A 715 -4.46 -6.21 4.79
N ILE A 716 -3.14 -6.08 5.01
CA ILE A 716 -2.20 -7.19 5.11
C ILE A 716 -1.61 -7.18 6.52
N LEU A 717 -1.68 -8.31 7.20
CA LEU A 717 -1.03 -8.52 8.48
C LEU A 717 0.14 -9.48 8.30
N SER A 718 1.32 -9.07 8.76
CA SER A 718 2.48 -9.95 8.83
C SER A 718 2.15 -11.17 9.71
N ALA A 719 2.45 -12.36 9.20
CA ALA A 719 2.30 -13.64 9.89
C ALA A 719 2.85 -13.62 11.34
N LYS A 720 3.99 -12.96 11.57
CA LYS A 720 4.63 -12.83 12.90
C LYS A 720 3.78 -12.02 13.89
N GLN A 721 2.95 -11.12 13.37
CA GLN A 721 2.14 -10.20 14.14
C GLN A 721 0.71 -10.70 14.39
N PHE A 722 0.37 -11.89 13.87
CA PHE A 722 -0.95 -12.51 14.00
C PHE A 722 -1.46 -12.52 15.45
N LYS A 723 -0.61 -12.87 16.42
CA LYS A 723 -0.98 -12.92 17.84
C LYS A 723 -1.41 -11.57 18.46
N TYR A 724 -1.04 -10.46 17.82
CA TYR A 724 -1.35 -9.10 18.28
C TYR A 724 -2.54 -8.45 17.57
N LEU A 725 -3.29 -9.21 16.75
CA LEU A 725 -4.48 -8.71 16.04
C LEU A 725 -5.46 -8.00 16.99
N ALA A 726 -5.69 -8.55 18.18
CA ALA A 726 -6.56 -7.94 19.19
C ALA A 726 -6.03 -6.59 19.70
N ASP A 727 -4.71 -6.37 19.73
CA ASP A 727 -4.12 -5.11 20.16
C ASP A 727 -4.20 -4.04 19.07
N PHE A 728 -4.01 -4.40 17.79
CA PHE A 728 -4.30 -3.51 16.67
C PHE A 728 -5.76 -3.04 16.69
N LEU A 729 -6.70 -3.96 16.97
CA LEU A 729 -8.12 -3.64 17.10
C LEU A 729 -8.38 -2.64 18.24
N LYS A 730 -7.81 -2.89 19.43
CA LYS A 730 -7.90 -1.96 20.58
C LYS A 730 -7.34 -0.58 20.26
N VAL A 731 -6.20 -0.51 19.57
CA VAL A 731 -5.60 0.78 19.19
C VAL A 731 -6.48 1.49 18.15
N SER A 732 -7.08 0.77 17.21
CA SER A 732 -8.05 1.34 16.26
C SER A 732 -9.26 1.93 16.99
N GLN A 733 -9.84 1.19 17.94
CA GLN A 733 -10.94 1.67 18.79
C GLN A 733 -10.54 2.90 19.65
N GLN A 734 -9.32 2.92 20.17
CA GLN A 734 -8.80 4.09 20.88
C GLN A 734 -8.58 5.28 19.94
N GLY A 735 -8.18 5.05 18.68
CA GLY A 735 -8.16 6.05 17.62
C GLY A 735 -9.53 6.71 17.43
N MET A 736 -10.59 5.90 17.36
CA MET A 736 -11.96 6.42 17.29
C MET A 736 -12.34 7.26 18.52
N ARG A 737 -11.83 6.92 19.71
CA ARG A 737 -12.00 7.76 20.91
C ARG A 737 -11.24 9.08 20.80
N VAL A 738 -10.04 9.09 20.24
CA VAL A 738 -9.25 10.32 20.00
C VAL A 738 -9.99 11.25 19.03
N ILE A 739 -10.62 10.72 17.98
CA ILE A 739 -11.47 11.52 17.07
C ILE A 739 -12.65 12.13 17.85
N LYS A 740 -13.38 11.32 18.63
CA LYS A 740 -14.50 11.80 19.46
C LYS A 740 -14.08 12.87 20.47
N LEU A 741 -12.91 12.72 21.10
CA LEU A 741 -12.33 13.73 22.01
C LEU A 741 -11.94 15.01 21.26
N SER A 742 -11.38 14.88 20.05
CA SER A 742 -11.05 16.04 19.20
C SER A 742 -12.31 16.83 18.82
N PHE A 743 -13.42 16.13 18.58
CA PHE A 743 -14.71 16.77 18.33
C PHE A 743 -15.24 17.48 19.58
N LEU A 744 -15.09 16.86 20.75
CA LEU A 744 -15.45 17.50 22.02
C LEU A 744 -14.63 18.78 22.25
N PHE A 745 -13.32 18.74 22.05
CA PHE A 745 -12.47 19.93 22.17
C PHE A 745 -12.83 21.02 21.16
N SER A 746 -13.04 20.65 19.89
CA SER A 746 -13.47 21.60 18.86
C SER A 746 -14.84 22.21 19.19
N PHE A 747 -15.76 21.41 19.74
CA PHE A 747 -17.08 21.90 20.15
C PHE A 747 -17.00 22.88 21.31
N ILE A 748 -16.20 22.60 22.35
CA ILE A 748 -15.98 23.51 23.48
C ILE A 748 -15.37 24.82 22.99
N TYR A 749 -14.33 24.73 22.16
CA TYR A 749 -13.67 25.90 21.59
C TYR A 749 -14.63 26.77 20.77
N ASN A 750 -15.38 26.16 19.84
CA ASN A 750 -16.35 26.87 19.02
C ASN A 750 -17.49 27.44 19.86
N SER A 751 -17.91 26.77 20.94
CA SER A 751 -18.96 27.27 21.85
C SER A 751 -18.50 28.53 22.59
N ILE A 752 -17.25 28.56 23.08
CA ILE A 752 -16.65 29.74 23.72
C ILE A 752 -16.51 30.87 22.70
N GLY A 753 -16.00 30.58 21.50
CA GLY A 753 -15.89 31.57 20.42
C GLY A 753 -17.25 32.13 20.01
N LEU A 754 -18.26 31.27 19.94
CA LEU A 754 -19.63 31.65 19.61
C LEU A 754 -20.25 32.53 20.68
N TYR A 755 -19.99 32.26 21.97
CA TYR A 755 -20.41 33.15 23.06
C TYR A 755 -19.91 34.58 22.83
N PHE A 756 -18.60 34.76 22.61
CA PHE A 756 -18.02 36.09 22.35
C PHE A 756 -18.52 36.74 21.06
N ALA A 757 -18.80 35.94 20.04
CA ALA A 757 -19.36 36.43 18.78
C ALA A 757 -20.79 36.93 18.95
N VAL A 758 -21.65 36.15 19.62
CA VAL A 758 -23.06 36.52 19.87
C VAL A 758 -23.17 37.73 20.80
N THR A 759 -22.27 37.88 21.78
CA THR A 759 -22.22 39.07 22.65
C THR A 759 -21.60 40.31 21.99
N GLY A 760 -21.16 40.24 20.72
CA GLY A 760 -20.57 41.37 20.00
C GLY A 760 -19.16 41.76 20.43
N GLN A 761 -18.47 40.90 21.19
CA GLN A 761 -17.12 41.15 21.71
C GLN A 761 -16.03 40.67 20.74
N LEU A 762 -16.35 39.74 19.84
CA LEU A 762 -15.39 39.15 18.91
C LEU A 762 -15.27 39.96 17.61
N LYS A 763 -14.07 40.48 17.33
CA LYS A 763 -13.75 41.08 16.03
C LYS A 763 -13.52 39.97 14.97
N PRO A 764 -13.98 40.14 13.72
CA PRO A 764 -13.80 39.14 12.65
C PRO A 764 -12.34 38.74 12.40
N VAL A 765 -11.38 39.66 12.49
CA VAL A 765 -9.93 39.37 12.35
C VAL A 765 -9.45 38.38 13.43
N ILE A 766 -9.89 38.57 14.68
CA ILE A 766 -9.52 37.67 15.79
C ILE A 766 -10.09 36.27 15.50
N ALA A 767 -11.34 36.19 15.03
CA ALA A 767 -11.93 34.92 14.61
C ALA A 767 -11.08 34.25 13.51
N ALA A 768 -10.64 35.00 12.49
CA ALA A 768 -9.84 34.47 11.39
C ALA A 768 -8.47 33.91 11.82
N ILE A 769 -7.85 34.44 12.89
CA ILE A 769 -6.59 33.92 13.47
C ILE A 769 -6.85 32.71 14.36
N LEU A 770 -7.92 32.75 15.16
CA LEU A 770 -8.31 31.69 16.08
C LEU A 770 -8.65 30.38 15.36
N MET A 771 -9.17 30.44 14.13
CA MET A 771 -9.53 29.25 13.34
C MET A 771 -8.35 28.34 12.96
N PRO A 772 -7.29 28.82 12.30
CA PRO A 772 -6.12 27.99 11.98
C PRO A 772 -5.39 27.53 13.25
N LEU A 773 -5.35 28.34 14.31
CA LEU A 773 -4.72 27.97 15.58
C LEU A 773 -5.45 26.79 16.26
N SER A 774 -6.78 26.81 16.25
CA SER A 774 -7.62 25.69 16.70
C SER A 774 -7.32 24.41 15.91
N SER A 775 -7.24 24.53 14.58
CA SER A 775 -6.93 23.42 13.69
C SER A 775 -5.55 22.80 13.99
N ILE A 776 -4.52 23.63 14.18
CA ILE A 776 -3.17 23.19 14.55
C ILE A 776 -3.19 22.48 15.91
N SER A 777 -3.90 23.03 16.90
CA SER A 777 -3.97 22.44 18.24
C SER A 777 -4.54 21.01 18.21
N ILE A 778 -5.58 20.77 17.39
CA ILE A 778 -6.18 19.45 17.20
C ILE A 778 -5.22 18.51 16.46
N VAL A 779 -4.50 18.99 15.45
CA VAL A 779 -3.48 18.20 14.75
C VAL A 779 -2.37 17.75 15.71
N VAL A 780 -1.88 18.65 16.57
CA VAL A 780 -0.88 18.32 17.59
C VAL A 780 -1.43 17.30 18.59
N PHE A 781 -2.64 17.55 19.11
CA PHE A 781 -3.30 16.65 20.04
C PHE A 781 -3.48 15.24 19.45
N THR A 782 -4.06 15.14 18.25
CA THR A 782 -4.31 13.84 17.59
C THR A 782 -3.01 13.09 17.32
N THR A 783 -1.96 13.78 16.88
CA THR A 783 -0.63 13.19 16.63
C THR A 783 0.01 12.64 17.91
N LEU A 784 -0.02 13.41 19.01
CA LEU A 784 0.54 12.97 20.29
C LEU A 784 -0.29 11.86 20.93
N ALA A 785 -1.62 11.97 20.87
CA ALA A 785 -2.52 10.97 21.42
C ALA A 785 -2.38 9.62 20.71
N THR A 786 -2.33 9.64 19.36
CA THR A 786 -2.11 8.42 18.56
C THR A 786 -0.73 7.80 18.81
N ALA A 787 0.32 8.60 18.97
CA ALA A 787 1.64 8.11 19.36
C ALA A 787 1.63 7.47 20.76
N TYR A 788 0.89 8.05 21.71
CA TYR A 788 0.78 7.54 23.08
C TYR A 788 0.04 6.20 23.15
N ILE A 789 -1.15 6.11 22.54
CA ILE A 789 -1.94 4.87 22.56
C ILE A 789 -1.23 3.70 21.87
N SER A 790 -0.41 4.01 20.85
CA SER A 790 0.30 3.01 20.07
C SER A 790 1.56 2.48 20.76
N LYS A 791 2.01 3.06 21.88
CA LYS A 791 3.17 2.54 22.65
C LYS A 791 2.99 1.10 23.14
N LYS A 792 1.74 0.63 23.19
CA LYS A 792 1.38 -0.73 23.61
C LYS A 792 1.55 -1.77 22.49
N LEU A 793 1.75 -1.33 21.25
CA LEU A 793 2.04 -2.25 20.15
C LEU A 793 3.46 -2.81 20.27
N PRO A 794 3.66 -4.08 19.87
CA PRO A 794 4.96 -4.73 19.93
C PRO A 794 5.94 -4.10 18.95
N LYS A 795 7.10 -3.64 19.43
CA LYS A 795 8.16 -3.17 18.52
C LYS A 795 8.64 -4.33 17.65
N MET A 796 8.81 -4.07 16.35
CA MET A 796 9.45 -5.01 15.42
C MET A 796 10.91 -5.24 15.76
#